data_AF-A0A1E7WRK8-F1
#
_entry.id   AF-A0A1E7WRK8-F1
#
_cell.length_a   1.000
_cell.length_b   1.000
_cell.length_c   1.000
_cell.angle_alpha   90.00
_cell.angle_beta   90.00
_cell.angle_gamma   90.00
#
_symmetry.space_group_name_H-M   'P 1'
#
loop_
_entity.id
_entity.type
_entity.pdbx_description
1 polymer ?
#
loop_
_entity_poly.entity_id
_entity_poly.type
_entity_poly.pdbx_seq_one_letter_code
_entity_poly.pdbx_strand_id
1 'polypeptide(L)'
;MTKETHAAPYPHPAGGWGSVKEVGTILLDQGVLLKGGNLMLHQNKTDGYACVGCAWAKPANPHPFEFCESGAKATAWEITSKTIGADFFRKHTLTELRTWSDHQLEAVGRLTVPLRWDPDSDRYVEVAWEAAFNEIGQELKNLHALDPKNTVFYASGRASLETSYMYQLAARLYGNNNLPDSSNMCHESTSVALPKTIGVPIGTVNLDDFEQTDCILFFGQNVGTNSPRMLHQVQSARKRGVPVITFNPLRETGLLSFANPQSPTEMLTTAETQISTQYLQVKAGGDSAAIMGLCKALIARDDAAQAAGSARVLDAGFIAEHTAGLDDFAAQARATSWSAIEGQSGLTRAALEEAAATYANARRVIAVYGMGLTQHRHGVQNVEMVSNLLLLRGNIGKPGAGICPVRGHSNVQGQRTVGITEKPKLAPLDQLEKQYGFAPPRDEGLNTVTACRGMMDGSVKAFIGLGGNFLRAAPDTVRLEAAWSQLRLNVQIATKLNRSHVVPGAVNYLLPCLGRIEIDRQAGGEQSVAVEDSTGYMHGSRGRAEPAADTLWSEPAIVAALAQAMLPSERAALVPWADWVADYSRIRDAIAVTFPDIFNDFNARMWTPGGFRRPVPAAHREWKTPNGRANFIAPATLEENPDQQPLARDILRLFTIRSDSQFNTTIYDLDDRFRGVYGGRKVLLVNPDDIVRLGLAEGALVDVHGVTDDGLVRTVAGLKLVGYEVPPGCIAGYYPECNPLLPLEHHALESMVPAAKAIAVRLAPAAG
;
A
#
# COMPACT_ATOMS: atom_id res chain seq x y z
N MET A 1 -2.51 7.22 -32.31
CA MET A 1 -2.53 8.68 -32.13
C MET A 1 -2.62 8.96 -30.64
N THR A 2 -1.54 9.37 -30.01
CA THR A 2 -1.55 9.81 -28.61
C THR A 2 -2.34 11.12 -28.56
N LYS A 3 -3.46 11.15 -27.83
CA LYS A 3 -4.20 12.38 -27.57
C LYS A 3 -3.27 13.34 -26.81
N GLU A 4 -3.28 14.62 -27.15
CA GLU A 4 -2.51 15.62 -26.39
C GLU A 4 -3.01 15.70 -24.95
N THR A 5 -2.07 15.83 -24.00
CA THR A 5 -2.40 15.96 -22.59
C THR A 5 -3.05 17.31 -22.30
N HIS A 6 -4.26 17.29 -21.73
CA HIS A 6 -5.02 18.50 -21.39
C HIS A 6 -5.68 18.38 -20.03
N ALA A 7 -6.07 19.53 -19.46
CA ALA A 7 -6.75 19.63 -18.17
C ALA A 7 -8.15 20.23 -18.32
N ALA A 8 -9.16 19.59 -17.73
CA ALA A 8 -10.55 20.08 -17.69
C ALA A 8 -11.22 19.67 -16.37
N PRO A 9 -11.86 20.60 -15.61
CA PRO A 9 -12.44 20.28 -14.31
C PRO A 9 -13.49 19.16 -14.37
N TYR A 10 -13.54 18.32 -13.33
CA TYR A 10 -14.56 17.28 -13.18
C TYR A 10 -15.60 17.70 -12.12
N PRO A 11 -16.82 18.09 -12.53
CA PRO A 11 -17.80 18.73 -11.64
C PRO A 11 -18.72 17.74 -10.91
N HIS A 12 -18.44 16.44 -10.98
CA HIS A 12 -19.36 15.40 -10.51
C HIS A 12 -18.81 14.67 -9.28
N PRO A 13 -19.67 14.02 -8.49
CA PRO A 13 -19.23 13.21 -7.35
C PRO A 13 -18.36 12.03 -7.76
N ALA A 14 -17.67 11.44 -6.78
CA ALA A 14 -16.77 10.30 -7.03
C ALA A 14 -17.47 9.06 -7.61
N GLY A 15 -18.75 8.85 -7.24
CA GLY A 15 -19.58 7.74 -7.73
C GLY A 15 -20.49 8.12 -8.90
N GLY A 16 -21.75 7.68 -8.83
CA GLY A 16 -22.79 7.97 -9.83
C GLY A 16 -22.51 7.42 -11.25
N TRP A 17 -23.10 8.08 -12.25
CA TRP A 17 -23.02 7.69 -13.67
C TRP A 17 -21.60 7.68 -14.25
N GLY A 18 -20.73 8.59 -13.77
CA GLY A 18 -19.31 8.59 -14.17
C GLY A 18 -18.65 7.25 -13.85
N SER A 19 -18.88 6.73 -12.65
CA SER A 19 -18.32 5.45 -12.22
C SER A 19 -18.88 4.26 -13.02
N VAL A 20 -20.19 4.24 -13.29
CA VAL A 20 -20.82 3.19 -14.12
C VAL A 20 -20.24 3.17 -15.54
N LYS A 21 -20.03 4.35 -16.14
CA LYS A 21 -19.43 4.49 -17.47
C LYS A 21 -18.00 3.93 -17.52
N GLU A 22 -17.18 4.23 -16.51
CA GLU A 22 -15.80 3.72 -16.41
C GLU A 22 -15.77 2.19 -16.28
N VAL A 23 -16.66 1.61 -15.48
CA VAL A 23 -16.78 0.14 -15.36
C VAL A 23 -17.18 -0.49 -16.70
N GLY A 24 -18.14 0.08 -17.42
CA GLY A 24 -18.53 -0.42 -18.74
C GLY A 24 -17.39 -0.32 -19.76
N THR A 25 -16.64 0.78 -19.73
CA THR A 25 -15.53 1.06 -20.65
C THR A 25 -14.39 0.06 -20.47
N ILE A 26 -13.94 -0.18 -19.23
CA ILE A 26 -12.85 -1.12 -18.96
C ILE A 26 -13.23 -2.56 -19.29
N LEU A 27 -14.47 -2.98 -19.01
CA LEU A 27 -14.96 -4.31 -19.35
C LEU A 27 -15.00 -4.55 -20.87
N LEU A 28 -15.34 -3.51 -21.64
CA LEU A 28 -15.31 -3.57 -23.10
C LEU A 28 -13.88 -3.61 -23.64
N ASP A 29 -12.99 -2.72 -23.19
CA ASP A 29 -11.59 -2.67 -23.64
C ASP A 29 -10.82 -3.97 -23.34
N GLN A 30 -11.11 -4.61 -22.21
CA GLN A 30 -10.49 -5.87 -21.82
C GLN A 30 -11.20 -7.10 -22.44
N GLY A 31 -12.25 -6.91 -23.24
CA GLY A 31 -12.94 -7.98 -23.96
C GLY A 31 -13.74 -8.95 -23.07
N VAL A 32 -14.18 -8.49 -21.89
CA VAL A 32 -14.78 -9.34 -20.84
C VAL A 32 -16.16 -8.86 -20.38
N LEU A 33 -16.89 -8.12 -21.22
CA LEU A 33 -18.18 -7.54 -20.84
C LEU A 33 -19.18 -8.54 -20.23
N LEU A 34 -19.37 -9.71 -20.85
CA LEU A 34 -20.28 -10.74 -20.35
C LEU A 34 -19.68 -11.59 -19.21
N LYS A 35 -18.46 -12.13 -19.43
CA LYS A 35 -17.77 -13.00 -18.45
C LYS A 35 -17.42 -12.24 -17.17
N GLY A 36 -16.89 -11.02 -17.32
CA GLY A 36 -16.54 -10.14 -16.22
C GLY A 36 -17.76 -9.69 -15.43
N GLY A 37 -18.87 -9.33 -16.08
CA GLY A 37 -20.10 -8.92 -15.40
C GLY A 37 -20.63 -9.98 -14.42
N ASN A 38 -20.70 -11.24 -14.85
CA ASN A 38 -21.11 -12.36 -13.97
C ASN A 38 -20.09 -12.58 -12.84
N LEU A 39 -18.79 -12.55 -13.16
CA LEU A 39 -17.73 -12.74 -12.18
C LEU A 39 -17.77 -11.68 -11.06
N MET A 40 -18.10 -10.42 -11.37
CA MET A 40 -18.19 -9.37 -10.35
C MET A 40 -19.27 -9.63 -9.29
N LEU A 41 -20.32 -10.41 -9.60
CA LEU A 41 -21.34 -10.79 -8.62
C LEU A 41 -20.78 -11.64 -7.48
N HIS A 42 -19.63 -12.29 -7.69
CA HIS A 42 -18.93 -13.08 -6.69
C HIS A 42 -17.82 -12.31 -5.98
N GLN A 43 -17.52 -11.06 -6.37
CA GLN A 43 -16.47 -10.29 -5.72
C GLN A 43 -16.86 -9.93 -4.29
N ASN A 44 -15.93 -10.13 -3.35
CA ASN A 44 -16.06 -9.84 -1.92
C ASN A 44 -17.26 -10.52 -1.22
N LYS A 45 -17.80 -11.59 -1.80
CA LYS A 45 -18.80 -12.47 -1.14
C LYS A 45 -18.14 -13.49 -0.22
N THR A 46 -18.88 -14.03 0.74
CA THR A 46 -18.39 -15.05 1.68
C THR A 46 -17.78 -16.24 0.96
N ASP A 47 -18.50 -16.83 -0.01
CA ASP A 47 -18.05 -17.96 -0.83
C ASP A 47 -17.43 -17.54 -2.18
N GLY A 48 -17.19 -16.24 -2.36
CA GLY A 48 -16.65 -15.66 -3.59
C GLY A 48 -15.13 -15.52 -3.59
N TYR A 49 -14.59 -14.59 -4.40
CA TYR A 49 -13.18 -14.20 -4.35
C TYR A 49 -13.02 -12.84 -3.66
N ALA A 50 -11.91 -12.64 -2.95
CA ALA A 50 -11.57 -11.32 -2.43
C ALA A 50 -10.93 -10.45 -3.52
N CYS A 51 -11.17 -9.14 -3.49
CA CYS A 51 -10.56 -8.18 -4.41
C CYS A 51 -9.03 -8.37 -4.53
N VAL A 52 -8.49 -8.30 -5.76
CA VAL A 52 -7.04 -8.40 -6.03
C VAL A 52 -6.31 -7.07 -5.97
N GLY A 53 -7.06 -5.97 -5.88
CA GLY A 53 -6.53 -4.62 -5.69
C GLY A 53 -6.43 -4.27 -4.20
N CYS A 54 -7.53 -3.79 -3.63
CA CYS A 54 -7.57 -3.20 -2.28
C CYS A 54 -7.88 -4.23 -1.17
N ALA A 55 -7.30 -4.05 0.02
CA ALA A 55 -7.58 -4.84 1.24
C ALA A 55 -8.71 -4.26 2.12
N TRP A 56 -9.70 -3.58 1.54
CA TRP A 56 -10.84 -3.10 2.32
C TRP A 56 -11.73 -4.26 2.78
N ALA A 57 -12.26 -4.17 4.00
CA ALA A 57 -12.92 -5.26 4.68
C ALA A 57 -14.15 -5.82 3.92
N LYS A 58 -14.39 -7.13 4.05
CA LYS A 58 -15.60 -7.79 3.52
C LYS A 58 -16.68 -7.82 4.62
N PRO A 59 -17.86 -7.24 4.38
CA PRO A 59 -18.94 -7.26 5.37
C PRO A 59 -19.54 -8.67 5.50
N ALA A 60 -20.14 -8.97 6.66
CA ALA A 60 -20.89 -10.20 6.86
C ALA A 60 -22.13 -10.28 5.96
N ASN A 61 -22.76 -9.13 5.69
CA ASN A 61 -23.93 -8.99 4.83
C ASN A 61 -23.56 -8.13 3.60
N PRO A 62 -22.98 -8.71 2.54
CA PRO A 62 -22.54 -7.96 1.37
C PRO A 62 -23.71 -7.44 0.54
N HIS A 63 -23.57 -6.21 0.00
CA HIS A 63 -24.50 -5.68 -1.00
C HIS A 63 -24.51 -6.56 -2.25
N PRO A 64 -25.59 -6.59 -3.06
CA PRO A 64 -25.64 -7.35 -4.31
C PRO A 64 -24.39 -7.13 -5.18
N PHE A 65 -23.94 -5.88 -5.32
CA PHE A 65 -22.67 -5.52 -5.97
C PHE A 65 -21.64 -5.07 -4.93
N GLU A 66 -20.88 -6.01 -4.36
CA GLU A 66 -19.90 -5.72 -3.30
C GLU A 66 -18.51 -5.35 -3.89
N PHE A 67 -18.48 -4.42 -4.84
CA PHE A 67 -17.26 -3.94 -5.47
C PHE A 67 -17.35 -2.44 -5.78
N CYS A 68 -16.19 -1.80 -5.99
CA CYS A 68 -16.09 -0.42 -6.46
C CYS A 68 -15.49 -0.37 -7.86
N GLU A 69 -15.49 0.82 -8.47
CA GLU A 69 -14.86 1.08 -9.77
C GLU A 69 -13.43 0.54 -9.88
N SER A 70 -12.55 0.88 -8.93
CA SER A 70 -11.17 0.40 -8.93
C SER A 70 -11.08 -1.13 -8.78
N GLY A 71 -12.01 -1.73 -8.02
CA GLY A 71 -12.11 -3.19 -7.88
C GLY A 71 -12.55 -3.86 -9.18
N ALA A 72 -13.47 -3.23 -9.91
CA ALA A 72 -13.92 -3.70 -11.21
C ALA A 72 -12.83 -3.54 -12.29
N LYS A 73 -12.13 -2.40 -12.31
CA LYS A 73 -10.95 -2.19 -13.19
C LYS A 73 -9.89 -3.25 -12.93
N ALA A 74 -9.55 -3.52 -11.66
CA ALA A 74 -8.58 -4.54 -11.28
C ALA A 74 -9.00 -5.95 -11.72
N THR A 75 -10.25 -6.35 -11.47
CA THR A 75 -10.75 -7.65 -11.92
C THR A 75 -10.72 -7.75 -13.45
N ALA A 76 -11.26 -6.76 -14.17
CA ALA A 76 -11.29 -6.76 -15.64
C ALA A 76 -9.90 -6.83 -16.26
N TRP A 77 -8.93 -6.10 -15.68
CA TRP A 77 -7.54 -6.12 -16.10
C TRP A 77 -6.91 -7.49 -15.89
N GLU A 78 -7.21 -8.16 -14.77
CA GLU A 78 -6.69 -9.48 -14.42
C GLU A 78 -7.23 -10.59 -15.34
N ILE A 79 -8.54 -10.59 -15.62
CA ILE A 79 -9.22 -11.63 -16.42
C ILE A 79 -9.27 -11.34 -17.93
N THR A 80 -8.50 -10.36 -18.38
CA THR A 80 -8.49 -9.87 -19.77
C THR A 80 -8.43 -11.01 -20.79
N SER A 81 -9.09 -10.83 -21.94
CA SER A 81 -9.00 -11.80 -23.04
C SER A 81 -7.69 -11.71 -23.83
N LYS A 82 -6.88 -10.67 -23.57
CA LYS A 82 -5.58 -10.44 -24.22
C LYS A 82 -4.53 -11.35 -23.59
N THR A 83 -3.79 -12.11 -24.40
CA THR A 83 -2.72 -12.99 -23.94
C THR A 83 -1.46 -12.83 -24.79
N ILE A 84 -0.30 -13.10 -24.19
CA ILE A 84 1.01 -13.09 -24.84
C ILE A 84 1.80 -14.37 -24.47
N GLY A 85 2.26 -15.08 -25.50
CA GLY A 85 3.12 -16.26 -25.39
C GLY A 85 4.44 -16.07 -26.14
N ALA A 86 5.13 -17.16 -26.43
CA ALA A 86 6.44 -17.15 -27.11
C ALA A 86 6.45 -16.33 -28.42
N ASP A 87 5.37 -16.39 -29.19
CA ASP A 87 5.19 -15.67 -30.47
C ASP A 87 5.35 -14.16 -30.36
N PHE A 88 4.96 -13.57 -29.23
CA PHE A 88 5.15 -12.15 -28.95
C PHE A 88 6.63 -11.82 -28.76
N PHE A 89 7.33 -12.61 -27.94
CA PHE A 89 8.74 -12.38 -27.64
C PHE A 89 9.69 -12.73 -28.81
N ARG A 90 9.26 -13.61 -29.72
CA ARG A 90 9.92 -13.79 -31.03
C ARG A 90 9.92 -12.53 -31.89
N LYS A 91 9.02 -11.57 -31.63
CA LYS A 91 8.90 -10.31 -32.40
C LYS A 91 9.52 -9.11 -31.69
N HIS A 92 9.53 -9.07 -30.36
CA HIS A 92 10.06 -7.95 -29.60
C HIS A 92 11.34 -8.28 -28.82
N THR A 93 12.36 -7.42 -28.93
CA THR A 93 13.54 -7.48 -28.04
C THR A 93 13.25 -6.82 -26.71
N LEU A 94 13.99 -7.14 -25.65
CA LEU A 94 13.82 -6.42 -24.37
C LEU A 94 14.28 -4.97 -24.48
N THR A 95 15.28 -4.68 -25.30
CA THR A 95 15.67 -3.29 -25.62
C THR A 95 14.51 -2.49 -26.24
N GLU A 96 13.74 -3.07 -27.15
CA GLU A 96 12.55 -2.44 -27.70
C GLU A 96 11.49 -2.23 -26.60
N LEU A 97 11.15 -3.28 -25.85
CA LEU A 97 10.11 -3.22 -24.82
C LEU A 97 10.44 -2.22 -23.70
N ARG A 98 11.72 -1.98 -23.41
CA ARG A 98 12.14 -0.92 -22.47
C ARG A 98 11.73 0.49 -22.91
N THR A 99 11.49 0.72 -24.20
CA THR A 99 11.01 2.04 -24.69
C THR A 99 9.51 2.23 -24.48
N TRP A 100 8.77 1.17 -24.20
CA TRP A 100 7.33 1.24 -24.01
C TRP A 100 7.00 1.83 -22.64
N SER A 101 5.85 2.50 -22.54
CA SER A 101 5.30 2.93 -21.25
C SER A 101 4.87 1.74 -20.39
N ASP A 102 4.81 1.96 -19.07
CA ASP A 102 4.36 0.92 -18.14
C ASP A 102 2.92 0.47 -18.42
N HIS A 103 2.05 1.38 -18.88
CA HIS A 103 0.69 1.05 -19.35
C HIS A 103 0.73 0.09 -20.55
N GLN A 104 1.54 0.39 -21.58
CA GLN A 104 1.65 -0.46 -22.77
C GLN A 104 2.18 -1.85 -22.42
N LEU A 105 3.17 -1.95 -21.52
CA LEU A 105 3.72 -3.23 -21.08
C LEU A 105 2.66 -4.12 -20.43
N GLU A 106 1.79 -3.57 -19.58
CA GLU A 106 0.72 -4.37 -18.96
C GLU A 106 -0.48 -4.61 -19.90
N ALA A 107 -0.75 -3.67 -20.81
CA ALA A 107 -1.93 -3.70 -21.68
C ALA A 107 -1.88 -4.78 -22.77
N VAL A 108 -0.71 -5.32 -23.11
CA VAL A 108 -0.59 -6.37 -24.13
C VAL A 108 -1.22 -7.71 -23.71
N GLY A 109 -1.38 -7.97 -22.41
CA GLY A 109 -2.15 -9.12 -21.94
C GLY A 109 -1.42 -10.02 -20.94
N ARG A 110 -2.07 -11.16 -20.64
CA ARG A 110 -1.59 -12.20 -19.71
C ARG A 110 -0.43 -12.99 -20.31
N LEU A 111 0.61 -13.21 -19.50
CA LEU A 111 1.69 -14.14 -19.83
C LEU A 111 1.16 -15.58 -19.79
N THR A 112 1.52 -16.42 -20.76
CA THR A 112 0.98 -17.78 -20.86
C THR A 112 2.02 -18.90 -20.78
N VAL A 113 3.30 -18.66 -21.07
CA VAL A 113 4.35 -19.70 -21.03
C VAL A 113 5.56 -19.25 -20.23
N PRO A 114 6.32 -20.17 -19.58
CA PRO A 114 7.58 -19.81 -18.92
C PRO A 114 8.63 -19.37 -19.92
N LEU A 115 9.39 -18.35 -19.54
CA LEU A 115 10.35 -17.69 -20.43
C LEU A 115 11.70 -17.54 -19.74
N ARG A 116 12.76 -17.70 -20.54
CA ARG A 116 14.15 -17.38 -20.18
C ARG A 116 14.66 -16.32 -21.14
N TRP A 117 15.39 -15.32 -20.63
CA TRP A 117 16.03 -14.33 -21.50
C TRP A 117 17.26 -14.94 -22.17
N ASP A 118 17.35 -14.77 -23.48
CA ASP A 118 18.49 -15.13 -24.30
C ASP A 118 19.30 -13.85 -24.64
N PRO A 119 20.53 -13.71 -24.13
CA PRO A 119 21.34 -12.51 -24.34
C PRO A 119 21.79 -12.33 -25.80
N ASP A 120 21.94 -13.42 -26.56
CA ASP A 120 22.43 -13.34 -27.95
C ASP A 120 21.38 -12.72 -28.88
N SER A 121 20.09 -13.02 -28.64
CA SER A 121 18.98 -12.46 -29.41
C SER A 121 18.30 -11.24 -28.76
N ASP A 122 18.64 -10.92 -27.51
CA ASP A 122 17.96 -9.94 -26.65
C ASP A 122 16.44 -10.19 -26.54
N ARG A 123 16.03 -11.46 -26.47
CA ARG A 123 14.61 -11.86 -26.45
C ARG A 123 14.34 -12.86 -25.33
N TYR A 124 13.09 -12.90 -24.89
CA TYR A 124 12.61 -14.05 -24.15
C TYR A 124 12.37 -15.23 -25.10
N VAL A 125 12.87 -16.40 -24.72
CA VAL A 125 12.59 -17.69 -25.37
C VAL A 125 11.80 -18.56 -24.41
N GLU A 126 10.89 -19.37 -24.95
CA GLU A 126 10.12 -20.32 -24.16
C GLU A 126 11.03 -21.39 -23.55
N VAL A 127 10.74 -21.75 -22.31
CA VAL A 127 11.44 -22.81 -21.58
C VAL A 127 10.40 -23.70 -20.90
N ALA A 128 10.65 -25.01 -20.88
CA ALA A 128 9.79 -25.93 -20.14
C ALA A 128 9.90 -25.67 -18.63
N TRP A 129 8.80 -25.83 -17.89
CA TRP A 129 8.78 -25.64 -16.43
C TRP A 129 9.89 -26.41 -15.70
N GLU A 130 10.07 -27.69 -16.00
CA GLU A 130 11.09 -28.53 -15.38
C GLU A 130 12.51 -28.01 -15.66
N ALA A 131 12.80 -27.61 -16.90
CA ALA A 131 14.09 -27.04 -17.26
C ALA A 131 14.33 -25.71 -16.53
N ALA A 132 13.33 -24.83 -16.48
CA ALA A 132 13.42 -23.56 -15.77
C ALA A 132 13.74 -23.77 -14.29
N PHE A 133 13.02 -24.66 -13.59
CA PHE A 133 13.29 -24.94 -12.18
C PHE A 133 14.66 -25.57 -11.94
N ASN A 134 15.09 -26.50 -12.79
CA ASN A 134 16.41 -27.11 -12.68
C ASN A 134 17.53 -26.08 -12.85
N GLU A 135 17.42 -25.21 -13.85
CA GLU A 135 18.40 -24.15 -14.12
C GLU A 135 18.42 -23.10 -13.00
N ILE A 136 17.24 -22.61 -12.57
CA ILE A 136 17.11 -21.67 -11.44
C ILE A 136 17.67 -22.29 -10.16
N GLY A 137 17.31 -23.54 -9.87
CA GLY A 137 17.78 -24.27 -8.69
C GLY A 137 19.28 -24.43 -8.67
N GLN A 138 19.91 -24.68 -9.82
CA GLN A 138 21.37 -24.75 -9.93
C GLN A 138 22.04 -23.40 -9.65
N GLU A 139 21.51 -22.30 -10.20
CA GLU A 139 22.02 -20.95 -9.91
C GLU A 139 21.91 -20.61 -8.42
N LEU A 140 20.77 -20.92 -7.80
CA LEU A 140 20.55 -20.70 -6.37
C LEU A 140 21.48 -21.56 -5.51
N LYS A 141 21.72 -22.83 -5.86
CA LYS A 141 22.71 -23.67 -5.16
C LYS A 141 24.13 -23.08 -5.25
N ASN A 142 24.51 -22.56 -6.41
CA ASN A 142 25.81 -21.91 -6.61
C ASN A 142 25.93 -20.63 -5.75
N LEU A 143 24.88 -19.81 -5.73
CA LEU A 143 24.85 -18.58 -4.93
C LEU A 143 24.83 -18.85 -3.43
N HIS A 144 24.08 -19.87 -2.99
CA HIS A 144 24.07 -20.35 -1.62
C HIS A 144 25.45 -20.81 -1.16
N ALA A 145 26.21 -21.49 -2.04
CA ALA A 145 27.57 -21.93 -1.72
C ALA A 145 28.55 -20.76 -1.53
N LEU A 146 28.26 -19.59 -2.10
CA LEU A 146 29.02 -18.35 -1.84
C LEU A 146 28.60 -17.72 -0.52
N ASP A 147 27.32 -17.39 -0.39
CA ASP A 147 26.68 -16.86 0.82
C ASP A 147 25.16 -16.88 0.61
N PRO A 148 24.34 -17.59 1.40
CA PRO A 148 22.89 -17.56 1.25
C PRO A 148 22.32 -16.13 1.36
N LYS A 149 22.97 -15.21 2.06
CA LYS A 149 22.49 -13.83 2.26
C LYS A 149 22.64 -12.92 1.05
N ASN A 150 23.26 -13.39 -0.04
CA ASN A 150 23.31 -12.65 -1.31
C ASN A 150 22.01 -12.74 -2.13
N THR A 151 20.99 -13.44 -1.63
CA THR A 151 19.73 -13.71 -2.33
C THR A 151 18.58 -13.03 -1.62
N VAL A 152 17.70 -12.37 -2.37
CA VAL A 152 16.49 -11.70 -1.89
C VAL A 152 15.24 -12.41 -2.38
N PHE A 153 14.31 -12.69 -1.46
CA PHE A 153 13.00 -13.28 -1.72
C PHE A 153 11.91 -12.22 -1.49
N TYR A 154 11.56 -11.46 -2.53
CA TYR A 154 10.60 -10.36 -2.43
C TYR A 154 9.16 -10.84 -2.59
N ALA A 155 8.27 -10.37 -1.71
CA ALA A 155 6.83 -10.63 -1.80
C ALA A 155 6.04 -9.34 -2.07
N SER A 156 5.30 -9.33 -3.19
CA SER A 156 4.29 -8.30 -3.41
C SER A 156 3.06 -8.55 -2.54
N GLY A 157 2.35 -7.51 -2.12
CA GLY A 157 1.21 -7.60 -1.18
C GLY A 157 -0.05 -8.35 -1.65
N ARG A 158 0.02 -9.14 -2.72
CA ARG A 158 -1.14 -9.83 -3.34
C ARG A 158 -1.21 -11.33 -3.04
N ALA A 159 -0.07 -12.00 -2.85
CA ALA A 159 -0.02 -13.45 -2.66
C ALA A 159 -0.83 -13.86 -1.42
N SER A 160 -1.48 -15.02 -1.46
CA SER A 160 -2.36 -15.51 -0.38
C SER A 160 -1.61 -15.84 0.91
N LEU A 161 -2.35 -16.12 2.00
CA LEU A 161 -1.73 -16.59 3.25
C LEU A 161 -0.97 -17.91 3.03
N GLU A 162 -1.53 -18.85 2.27
CA GLU A 162 -0.91 -20.14 1.99
C GLU A 162 0.41 -19.98 1.24
N THR A 163 0.38 -19.24 0.12
CA THR A 163 1.58 -18.98 -0.68
C THR A 163 2.64 -18.24 0.12
N SER A 164 2.23 -17.23 0.91
CA SER A 164 3.17 -16.43 1.72
C SER A 164 3.83 -17.27 2.81
N TYR A 165 3.08 -18.18 3.44
CA TYR A 165 3.63 -19.12 4.42
C TYR A 165 4.63 -20.10 3.80
N MET A 166 4.33 -20.63 2.61
CA MET A 166 5.27 -21.46 1.86
C MET A 166 6.53 -20.69 1.48
N TYR A 167 6.37 -19.45 1.02
CA TYR A 167 7.46 -18.63 0.52
C TYR A 167 8.44 -18.21 1.62
N GLN A 168 7.95 -17.78 2.78
CA GLN A 168 8.82 -17.47 3.92
C GLN A 168 9.59 -18.70 4.41
N LEU A 169 8.94 -19.88 4.39
CA LEU A 169 9.55 -21.12 4.84
C LEU A 169 10.66 -21.55 3.88
N ALA A 170 10.40 -21.46 2.58
CA ALA A 170 11.37 -21.72 1.53
C ALA A 170 12.60 -20.82 1.66
N ALA A 171 12.44 -19.51 1.88
CA ALA A 171 13.56 -18.58 2.08
C ALA A 171 14.39 -18.90 3.34
N ARG A 172 13.73 -19.28 4.45
CA ARG A 172 14.42 -19.65 5.70
C ARG A 172 15.12 -21.00 5.62
N LEU A 173 14.55 -21.94 4.86
CA LEU A 173 15.23 -23.19 4.48
C LEU A 173 16.39 -22.92 3.52
N TYR A 174 16.32 -21.89 2.70
CA TYR A 174 17.47 -21.44 1.91
C TYR A 174 18.55 -20.79 2.79
N GLY A 175 18.21 -20.31 3.99
CA GLY A 175 19.19 -19.96 5.03
C GLY A 175 19.35 -18.48 5.31
N ASN A 176 18.41 -17.62 4.88
CA ASN A 176 18.41 -16.20 5.25
C ASN A 176 16.99 -15.66 5.56
N ASN A 177 16.91 -14.41 6.05
CA ASN A 177 15.66 -13.69 6.30
C ASN A 177 15.45 -12.52 5.34
N ASN A 178 16.07 -12.49 4.16
CA ASN A 178 15.93 -11.43 3.17
C ASN A 178 14.56 -11.49 2.49
N LEU A 179 13.54 -11.11 3.24
CA LEU A 179 12.12 -11.15 2.90
C LEU A 179 11.53 -9.73 2.86
N PRO A 180 12.08 -8.80 2.05
CA PRO A 180 11.47 -7.50 1.89
C PRO A 180 10.09 -7.67 1.24
N ASP A 181 9.15 -6.81 1.64
CA ASP A 181 7.78 -6.87 1.14
C ASP A 181 7.25 -5.48 0.82
N SER A 182 6.13 -5.43 0.10
CA SER A 182 5.52 -4.16 -0.30
C SER A 182 5.14 -3.23 0.87
N SER A 183 5.00 -3.76 2.10
CA SER A 183 4.74 -2.92 3.28
C SER A 183 5.95 -2.08 3.70
N ASN A 184 7.19 -2.51 3.42
CA ASN A 184 8.39 -1.70 3.67
C ASN A 184 8.32 -0.36 2.92
N MET A 185 7.60 -0.29 1.81
CA MET A 185 7.39 0.95 1.04
C MET A 185 6.12 1.72 1.44
N CYS A 186 5.32 1.16 2.34
CA CYS A 186 3.94 1.57 2.55
C CYS A 186 3.69 1.86 4.03
N HIS A 187 3.42 0.81 4.81
CA HIS A 187 2.81 0.93 6.11
C HIS A 187 3.74 0.46 7.24
N GLU A 188 5.02 0.24 6.96
CA GLU A 188 6.01 -0.14 7.99
C GLU A 188 6.13 0.93 9.10
N SER A 189 5.95 2.22 8.78
CA SER A 189 5.86 3.27 9.80
C SER A 189 4.73 3.02 10.80
N THR A 190 3.57 2.51 10.37
CA THR A 190 2.50 2.07 11.27
C THR A 190 2.94 0.87 12.12
N SER A 191 3.59 -0.12 11.51
CA SER A 191 4.04 -1.34 12.17
C SER A 191 5.12 -1.08 13.23
N VAL A 192 5.85 0.04 13.12
CA VAL A 192 6.85 0.49 14.10
C VAL A 192 6.25 1.40 15.16
N ALA A 193 5.33 2.31 14.80
CA ALA A 193 4.72 3.26 15.73
C ALA A 193 3.76 2.61 16.73
N LEU A 194 2.78 1.84 16.23
CA LEU A 194 1.67 1.37 17.06
C LEU A 194 2.07 0.38 18.17
N PRO A 195 3.08 -0.50 17.99
CA PRO A 195 3.57 -1.30 19.12
C PRO A 195 4.13 -0.47 20.27
N LYS A 196 4.72 0.70 20.00
CA LYS A 196 5.21 1.61 21.05
C LYS A 196 4.06 2.32 21.76
N THR A 197 3.02 2.73 21.04
CA THR A 197 1.91 3.50 21.61
C THR A 197 0.81 2.64 22.22
N ILE A 198 0.39 1.57 21.55
CA ILE A 198 -0.77 0.75 21.95
C ILE A 198 -0.49 -0.77 21.99
N GLY A 199 0.74 -1.20 21.68
CA GLY A 199 1.18 -2.59 21.82
C GLY A 199 0.76 -3.54 20.70
N VAL A 200 0.15 -3.05 19.61
CA VAL A 200 -0.23 -3.87 18.45
C VAL A 200 0.20 -3.21 17.13
N PRO A 201 0.60 -3.95 16.09
CA PRO A 201 1.11 -3.37 14.83
C PRO A 201 0.03 -3.06 13.78
N ILE A 202 -1.26 -3.06 14.17
CA ILE A 202 -2.42 -2.95 13.27
C ILE A 202 -3.47 -1.98 13.83
N GLY A 203 -4.46 -1.65 13.00
CA GLY A 203 -5.62 -0.86 13.44
C GLY A 203 -6.49 -1.55 14.49
N THR A 204 -7.29 -0.77 15.21
CA THR A 204 -8.25 -1.28 16.20
C THR A 204 -9.69 -1.31 15.69
N VAL A 205 -9.96 -0.60 14.59
CA VAL A 205 -11.30 -0.38 14.03
C VAL A 205 -11.75 -1.56 13.16
N ASN A 206 -13.03 -1.92 13.25
CA ASN A 206 -13.74 -2.83 12.36
C ASN A 206 -14.91 -2.11 11.65
N LEU A 207 -15.69 -2.83 10.83
CA LEU A 207 -16.79 -2.21 10.07
C LEU A 207 -17.93 -1.71 10.97
N ASP A 208 -18.27 -2.43 12.04
CA ASP A 208 -19.38 -2.08 12.95
C ASP A 208 -19.10 -0.78 13.72
N ASP A 209 -17.82 -0.41 13.89
CA ASP A 209 -17.45 0.87 14.49
C ASP A 209 -17.94 2.07 13.66
N PHE A 210 -18.02 1.96 12.33
CA PHE A 210 -18.55 3.04 11.48
C PHE A 210 -20.05 3.29 11.69
N GLU A 211 -20.80 2.31 12.20
CA GLU A 211 -22.21 2.47 12.53
C GLU A 211 -22.40 3.25 13.84
N GLN A 212 -21.40 3.22 14.72
CA GLN A 212 -21.48 3.77 16.07
C GLN A 212 -20.70 5.06 16.29
N THR A 213 -19.77 5.37 15.39
CA THR A 213 -18.95 6.59 15.45
C THR A 213 -19.81 7.86 15.37
N ASP A 214 -19.35 8.90 16.06
CA ASP A 214 -19.92 10.25 16.08
C ASP A 214 -18.95 11.34 15.59
N CYS A 215 -17.73 10.98 15.16
CA CYS A 215 -16.83 11.84 14.38
C CYS A 215 -15.77 10.99 13.67
N ILE A 216 -15.42 11.37 12.43
CA ILE A 216 -14.33 10.73 11.69
C ILE A 216 -13.27 11.78 11.35
N LEU A 217 -12.02 11.47 11.67
CA LEU A 217 -10.84 12.25 11.28
C LEU A 217 -10.14 11.54 10.13
N PHE A 218 -9.86 12.23 9.02
CA PHE A 218 -9.09 11.71 7.89
C PHE A 218 -7.73 12.39 7.83
N PHE A 219 -6.65 11.61 7.74
CA PHE A 219 -5.28 12.12 7.58
C PHE A 219 -4.58 11.44 6.39
N GLY A 220 -4.27 12.21 5.35
CA GLY A 220 -3.41 11.75 4.25
C GLY A 220 -3.92 10.47 3.57
N GLN A 221 -5.24 10.28 3.48
CA GLN A 221 -5.90 9.12 2.91
C GLN A 221 -6.92 9.59 1.85
N ASN A 222 -6.77 9.13 0.60
CA ASN A 222 -7.75 9.39 -0.46
C ASN A 222 -8.71 8.21 -0.61
N VAL A 223 -9.90 8.33 -0.02
CA VAL A 223 -10.91 7.26 -0.03
C VAL A 223 -11.47 7.01 -1.43
N GLY A 224 -11.56 8.05 -2.27
CA GLY A 224 -12.19 7.99 -3.60
C GLY A 224 -11.44 7.15 -4.63
N THR A 225 -10.13 7.00 -4.50
CA THR A 225 -9.30 6.21 -5.41
C THR A 225 -8.69 4.97 -4.75
N ASN A 226 -8.33 5.06 -3.46
CA ASN A 226 -7.52 4.04 -2.81
C ASN A 226 -8.35 2.94 -2.15
N SER A 227 -9.52 3.30 -1.60
CA SER A 227 -10.42 2.38 -0.91
C SER A 227 -11.90 2.76 -1.11
N PRO A 228 -12.41 2.86 -2.36
CA PRO A 228 -13.71 3.51 -2.61
C PRO A 228 -14.90 2.77 -1.99
N ARG A 229 -14.79 1.47 -1.70
CA ARG A 229 -15.84 0.74 -0.95
C ARG A 229 -16.11 1.35 0.44
N MET A 230 -15.09 1.97 1.07
CA MET A 230 -15.22 2.67 2.35
C MET A 230 -16.19 3.86 2.28
N LEU A 231 -16.43 4.42 1.08
CA LEU A 231 -17.40 5.52 0.91
C LEU A 231 -18.80 5.13 1.35
N HIS A 232 -19.20 3.86 1.29
CA HIS A 232 -20.50 3.44 1.81
C HIS A 232 -20.61 3.65 3.32
N GLN A 233 -19.59 3.26 4.09
CA GLN A 233 -19.55 3.47 5.53
C GLN A 233 -19.51 4.96 5.88
N VAL A 234 -18.70 5.75 5.17
CA VAL A 234 -18.58 7.19 5.39
C VAL A 234 -19.87 7.92 5.01
N GLN A 235 -20.50 7.57 3.88
CA GLN A 235 -21.80 8.11 3.46
C GLN A 235 -22.89 7.80 4.48
N SER A 236 -22.92 6.57 5.01
CA SER A 236 -23.86 6.17 6.06
C SER A 236 -23.69 7.03 7.32
N ALA A 237 -22.44 7.23 7.79
CA ALA A 237 -22.15 8.12 8.91
C ALA A 237 -22.61 9.57 8.62
N ARG A 238 -22.36 10.09 7.41
CA ARG A 238 -22.81 11.44 7.01
C ARG A 238 -24.32 11.60 6.97
N LYS A 239 -25.05 10.58 6.50
CA LYS A 239 -26.53 10.57 6.54
C LYS A 239 -27.07 10.56 7.97
N ARG A 240 -26.27 10.11 8.97
CA ARG A 240 -26.55 10.24 10.41
C ARG A 240 -26.12 11.58 11.02
N GLY A 241 -25.56 12.51 10.23
CA GLY A 241 -25.08 13.81 10.69
C GLY A 241 -23.65 13.81 11.28
N VAL A 242 -22.92 12.69 11.23
CA VAL A 242 -21.60 12.54 11.85
C VAL A 242 -20.54 13.43 11.16
N PRO A 243 -19.90 14.40 11.85
CA PRO A 243 -18.88 15.24 11.23
C PRO A 243 -17.66 14.45 10.73
N VAL A 244 -17.13 14.88 9.58
CA VAL A 244 -15.91 14.33 8.96
C VAL A 244 -14.92 15.48 8.77
N ILE A 245 -13.78 15.40 9.46
CA ILE A 245 -12.73 16.41 9.43
C ILE A 245 -11.54 15.84 8.66
N THR A 246 -11.19 16.49 7.55
CA THR A 246 -10.18 15.97 6.62
C THR A 246 -8.94 16.83 6.62
N PHE A 247 -7.77 16.20 6.76
CA PHE A 247 -6.45 16.78 6.63
C PHE A 247 -5.77 16.14 5.41
N ASN A 248 -5.71 16.87 4.31
CA ASN A 248 -5.09 16.39 3.07
C ASN A 248 -4.66 17.57 2.19
N PRO A 249 -3.45 17.58 1.60
CA PRO A 249 -3.01 18.69 0.76
C PRO A 249 -3.92 18.94 -0.46
N LEU A 250 -4.46 17.87 -1.05
CA LEU A 250 -5.36 17.95 -2.21
C LEU A 250 -6.81 17.79 -1.79
N ARG A 251 -7.71 18.58 -2.40
CA ARG A 251 -9.15 18.37 -2.31
C ARG A 251 -9.59 17.21 -3.19
N GLU A 252 -9.65 16.02 -2.62
CA GLU A 252 -9.97 14.80 -3.36
C GLU A 252 -11.49 14.64 -3.55
N THR A 253 -11.94 14.30 -4.76
CA THR A 253 -13.38 14.19 -5.11
C THR A 253 -14.15 13.31 -4.12
N GLY A 254 -13.61 12.13 -3.76
CA GLY A 254 -14.26 11.22 -2.81
C GLY A 254 -14.33 11.73 -1.37
N LEU A 255 -13.53 12.73 -1.00
CA LEU A 255 -13.61 13.40 0.30
C LEU A 255 -14.47 14.67 0.23
N LEU A 256 -14.88 15.12 -0.95
CA LEU A 256 -15.81 16.24 -1.13
C LEU A 256 -17.25 15.74 -1.17
N SER A 257 -17.61 14.91 -2.16
CA SER A 257 -18.97 14.41 -2.34
C SER A 257 -19.02 13.01 -2.94
N PHE A 258 -20.12 12.29 -2.64
CA PHE A 258 -20.38 10.95 -3.14
C PHE A 258 -21.85 10.74 -3.48
N ALA A 259 -22.10 10.14 -4.65
CA ALA A 259 -23.39 9.60 -5.06
C ALA A 259 -23.26 8.09 -5.22
N ASN A 260 -24.10 7.33 -4.53
CA ASN A 260 -24.03 5.87 -4.49
C ASN A 260 -24.59 5.27 -5.79
N PRO A 261 -23.76 4.59 -6.62
CA PRO A 261 -24.21 3.99 -7.88
C PRO A 261 -25.27 2.90 -7.70
N GLN A 262 -25.39 2.33 -6.50
CA GLN A 262 -26.35 1.27 -6.17
C GLN A 262 -27.68 1.81 -5.65
N SER A 263 -27.83 3.13 -5.49
CA SER A 263 -29.06 3.76 -5.01
C SER A 263 -29.88 4.29 -6.20
N PRO A 264 -31.05 3.71 -6.52
CA PRO A 264 -31.87 4.20 -7.63
C PRO A 264 -32.26 5.67 -7.47
N THR A 265 -32.49 6.14 -6.25
CA THR A 265 -32.87 7.52 -5.97
C THR A 265 -31.72 8.49 -6.23
N GLU A 266 -30.49 8.17 -5.82
CA GLU A 266 -29.30 9.00 -6.08
C GLU A 266 -28.90 8.96 -7.57
N MET A 267 -29.19 7.87 -8.27
CA MET A 267 -28.92 7.75 -9.72
C MET A 267 -29.93 8.49 -10.61
N LEU A 268 -31.17 8.65 -10.16
CA LEU A 268 -32.23 9.35 -10.90
C LEU A 268 -32.35 10.84 -10.55
N THR A 269 -31.59 11.32 -9.56
CA THR A 269 -31.61 12.71 -9.11
C THR A 269 -30.20 13.32 -9.17
N THR A 270 -30.06 14.61 -8.85
CA THR A 270 -28.75 15.26 -8.65
C THR A 270 -28.27 15.18 -7.20
N ALA A 271 -28.88 14.31 -6.38
CA ALA A 271 -28.56 14.19 -4.97
C ALA A 271 -27.17 13.56 -4.77
N GLU A 272 -26.34 14.25 -4.01
CA GLU A 272 -25.04 13.74 -3.55
C GLU A 272 -24.90 13.99 -2.04
N THR A 273 -24.10 13.16 -1.38
CA THR A 273 -23.77 13.33 0.04
C THR A 273 -22.47 14.09 0.16
N GLN A 274 -22.49 15.24 0.83
CA GLN A 274 -21.27 15.92 1.27
C GLN A 274 -20.51 15.03 2.27
N ILE A 275 -19.26 14.71 1.94
CA ILE A 275 -18.41 13.85 2.74
C ILE A 275 -17.72 14.64 3.84
N SER A 276 -16.75 15.50 3.53
CA SER A 276 -16.06 16.30 4.55
C SER A 276 -16.92 17.49 4.99
N THR A 277 -17.13 17.63 6.29
CA THR A 277 -17.74 18.84 6.89
C THR A 277 -16.72 19.94 7.13
N GLN A 278 -15.45 19.56 7.34
CA GLN A 278 -14.30 20.46 7.42
C GLN A 278 -13.16 19.89 6.58
N TYR A 279 -12.52 20.73 5.78
CA TYR A 279 -11.42 20.32 4.90
C TYR A 279 -10.23 21.25 5.12
N LEU A 280 -9.17 20.71 5.70
CA LEU A 280 -7.93 21.41 6.03
C LEU A 280 -6.83 20.94 5.08
N GLN A 281 -6.41 21.82 4.18
CA GLN A 281 -5.33 21.55 3.23
C GLN A 281 -3.97 21.74 3.89
N VAL A 282 -3.59 20.76 4.71
CA VAL A 282 -2.28 20.70 5.36
C VAL A 282 -1.17 20.68 4.30
N LYS A 283 -0.07 21.39 4.55
CA LYS A 283 1.13 21.33 3.72
C LYS A 283 1.71 19.91 3.73
N ALA A 284 2.37 19.52 2.64
CA ALA A 284 3.15 18.29 2.59
C ALA A 284 4.23 18.28 3.70
N GLY A 285 4.14 17.30 4.62
CA GLY A 285 5.00 17.21 5.82
C GLY A 285 4.54 18.05 7.01
N GLY A 286 3.35 18.66 6.94
CA GLY A 286 2.78 19.49 8.00
C GLY A 286 1.98 18.72 9.06
N ASP A 287 1.93 17.39 8.96
CA ASP A 287 0.98 16.54 9.69
C ASP A 287 1.21 16.53 11.21
N SER A 288 2.45 16.30 11.65
CA SER A 288 2.80 16.37 13.08
C SER A 288 2.47 17.74 13.68
N ALA A 289 2.68 18.84 12.94
CA ALA A 289 2.36 20.19 13.39
C ALA A 289 0.84 20.42 13.48
N ALA A 290 0.07 19.96 12.49
CA ALA A 290 -1.39 20.05 12.52
C ALA A 290 -1.96 19.28 13.72
N ILE A 291 -1.52 18.04 13.93
CA ILE A 291 -1.97 17.22 15.05
C ILE A 291 -1.52 17.82 16.40
N MET A 292 -0.31 18.37 16.49
CA MET A 292 0.14 19.12 17.67
C MET A 292 -0.79 20.31 17.96
N GLY A 293 -1.22 21.05 16.94
CA GLY A 293 -2.21 22.12 17.08
C GLY A 293 -3.56 21.65 17.62
N LEU A 294 -4.07 20.51 17.14
CA LEU A 294 -5.29 19.90 17.69
C LEU A 294 -5.12 19.51 19.17
N CYS A 295 -4.03 18.82 19.50
CA CYS A 295 -3.73 18.42 20.87
C CYS A 295 -3.59 19.63 21.80
N LYS A 296 -2.87 20.68 21.37
CA LYS A 296 -2.71 21.94 22.09
C LYS A 296 -4.06 22.60 22.36
N ALA A 297 -4.93 22.69 21.36
CA ALA A 297 -6.26 23.27 21.50
C ALA A 297 -7.17 22.46 22.44
N LEU A 298 -7.12 21.12 22.38
CA LEU A 298 -7.86 20.25 23.30
C LEU A 298 -7.38 20.40 24.75
N ILE A 299 -6.07 20.42 24.97
CA ILE A 299 -5.46 20.61 26.30
C ILE A 299 -5.84 21.98 26.85
N ALA A 300 -5.74 23.05 26.06
CA ALA A 300 -6.13 24.39 26.49
C ALA A 300 -7.62 24.49 26.87
N ARG A 301 -8.50 23.81 26.12
CA ARG A 301 -9.94 23.71 26.45
C ARG A 301 -10.17 22.97 27.75
N ASP A 302 -9.43 21.90 28.01
CA ASP A 302 -9.52 21.13 29.25
C ASP A 302 -8.99 21.91 30.46
N ASP A 303 -7.88 22.63 30.31
CA ASP A 303 -7.33 23.52 31.33
C ASP A 303 -8.35 24.61 31.69
N ALA A 304 -9.00 25.22 30.70
CA ALA A 304 -10.06 26.19 30.91
C ALA A 304 -11.30 25.57 31.60
N ALA A 305 -11.69 24.36 31.19
CA ALA A 305 -12.81 23.65 31.80
C ALA A 305 -12.55 23.34 33.28
N GLN A 306 -11.33 22.94 33.62
CA GLN A 306 -10.87 22.71 35.00
C GLN A 306 -10.89 24.01 35.82
N ALA A 307 -10.32 25.09 35.28
CA ALA A 307 -10.32 26.39 35.96
C ALA A 307 -11.75 26.91 36.24
N ALA A 308 -12.70 26.60 35.36
CA ALA A 308 -14.10 26.95 35.51
C ALA A 308 -14.92 25.95 36.37
N GLY A 309 -14.32 24.87 36.86
CA GLY A 309 -15.03 23.82 37.62
C GLY A 309 -16.07 23.04 36.81
N SER A 310 -15.93 23.02 35.48
CA SER A 310 -16.84 22.35 34.55
C SER A 310 -16.34 20.96 34.16
N ALA A 311 -17.15 20.22 33.39
CA ALA A 311 -16.78 18.88 32.94
C ALA A 311 -15.49 18.90 32.10
N ARG A 312 -14.57 17.97 32.41
CA ARG A 312 -13.31 17.78 31.68
C ARG A 312 -13.58 17.55 30.20
N VAL A 313 -12.72 18.13 29.36
CA VAL A 313 -12.70 17.86 27.92
C VAL A 313 -11.88 16.61 27.64
N LEU A 314 -10.78 16.40 28.36
CA LEU A 314 -9.99 15.17 28.25
C LEU A 314 -10.65 14.02 29.05
N ASP A 315 -10.43 12.78 28.62
CA ASP A 315 -10.92 11.60 29.36
C ASP A 315 -9.97 11.28 30.52
N ALA A 316 -10.10 12.03 31.61
CA ALA A 316 -9.19 11.94 32.76
C ALA A 316 -9.16 10.53 33.40
N GLY A 317 -10.29 9.82 33.41
CA GLY A 317 -10.37 8.45 33.93
C GLY A 317 -9.59 7.48 33.07
N PHE A 318 -9.84 7.48 31.75
CA PHE A 318 -9.07 6.67 30.82
C PHE A 318 -7.57 6.96 30.89
N ILE A 319 -7.20 8.24 30.91
CA ILE A 319 -5.80 8.67 30.95
C ILE A 319 -5.11 8.12 32.20
N ALA A 320 -5.69 8.32 33.38
CA ALA A 320 -5.09 7.88 34.63
C ALA A 320 -4.92 6.35 34.71
N GLU A 321 -5.93 5.61 34.22
CA GLU A 321 -5.95 4.15 34.29
C GLU A 321 -5.06 3.49 33.22
N HIS A 322 -5.16 3.95 31.97
CA HIS A 322 -4.65 3.21 30.82
C HIS A 322 -3.40 3.81 30.19
N THR A 323 -2.98 5.02 30.56
CA THR A 323 -1.92 5.73 29.84
C THR A 323 -0.68 6.04 30.69
N ALA A 324 0.43 6.34 30.00
CA ALA A 324 1.66 6.88 30.57
C ALA A 324 2.23 7.98 29.65
N GLY A 325 3.03 8.90 30.19
CA GLY A 325 3.75 9.94 29.43
C GLY A 325 2.95 11.20 29.09
N LEU A 326 1.73 11.38 29.63
CA LEU A 326 0.91 12.57 29.32
C LEU A 326 1.57 13.87 29.76
N ASP A 327 2.20 13.91 30.94
CA ASP A 327 2.70 15.16 31.52
C ASP A 327 3.75 15.83 30.62
N ASP A 328 4.73 15.06 30.16
CA ASP A 328 5.77 15.53 29.24
C ASP A 328 5.17 15.99 27.89
N PHE A 329 4.28 15.18 27.32
CA PHE A 329 3.60 15.51 26.07
C PHE A 329 2.76 16.79 26.20
N ALA A 330 1.99 16.93 27.27
CA ALA A 330 1.13 18.09 27.50
C ALA A 330 1.95 19.34 27.81
N ALA A 331 3.07 19.22 28.53
CA ALA A 331 4.01 20.33 28.73
C ALA A 331 4.57 20.82 27.39
N GLN A 332 5.00 19.92 26.51
CA GLN A 332 5.48 20.28 25.18
C GLN A 332 4.37 20.91 24.32
N ALA A 333 3.15 20.37 24.33
CA ALA A 333 2.03 20.96 23.60
C ALA A 333 1.70 22.38 24.07
N ARG A 334 1.79 22.66 25.38
CA ARG A 334 1.63 24.00 25.94
C ARG A 334 2.78 24.94 25.54
N ALA A 335 4.02 24.46 25.56
CA ALA A 335 5.21 25.24 25.22
C ALA A 335 5.34 25.56 23.71
N THR A 336 4.84 24.68 22.84
CA THR A 336 4.92 24.85 21.38
C THR A 336 4.15 26.10 20.95
N SER A 337 4.80 27.03 20.26
CA SER A 337 4.16 28.27 19.81
C SER A 337 3.19 28.04 18.66
N TRP A 338 2.11 28.83 18.61
CA TRP A 338 1.17 28.79 17.48
C TRP A 338 1.85 29.16 16.16
N SER A 339 2.80 30.10 16.16
CA SER A 339 3.57 30.46 14.97
C SER A 339 4.35 29.28 14.38
N ALA A 340 4.91 28.41 15.23
CA ALA A 340 5.60 27.20 14.78
C ALA A 340 4.61 26.19 14.16
N ILE A 341 3.45 26.00 14.80
CA ILE A 341 2.36 25.13 14.32
C ILE A 341 1.85 25.62 12.96
N GLU A 342 1.49 26.90 12.84
CA GLU A 342 0.96 27.49 11.61
C GLU A 342 2.00 27.49 10.48
N GLY A 343 3.26 27.81 10.79
CA GLY A 343 4.36 27.81 9.83
C GLY A 343 4.60 26.43 9.19
N GLN A 344 4.65 25.37 10.01
CA GLN A 344 4.92 24.01 9.54
C GLN A 344 3.68 23.33 8.93
N SER A 345 2.51 23.46 9.56
CA SER A 345 1.28 22.84 9.05
C SER A 345 0.71 23.54 7.81
N GLY A 346 0.95 24.86 7.67
CA GLY A 346 0.29 25.71 6.70
C GLY A 346 -1.20 25.97 6.99
N LEU A 347 -1.68 25.59 8.17
CA LEU A 347 -3.05 25.82 8.63
C LEU A 347 -3.09 26.96 9.64
N THR A 348 -4.20 27.69 9.68
CA THR A 348 -4.38 28.76 10.66
C THR A 348 -4.75 28.19 12.02
N ARG A 349 -4.39 28.92 13.08
CA ARG A 349 -4.81 28.61 14.46
C ARG A 349 -6.33 28.45 14.56
N ALA A 350 -7.09 29.37 13.95
CA ALA A 350 -8.54 29.34 14.00
C ALA A 350 -9.13 28.05 13.41
N ALA A 351 -8.62 27.59 12.26
CA ALA A 351 -9.08 26.34 11.64
C ALA A 351 -8.76 25.12 12.52
N LEU A 352 -7.58 25.08 13.15
CA LEU A 352 -7.20 24.01 14.08
C LEU A 352 -8.03 24.04 15.37
N GLU A 353 -8.31 25.22 15.92
CA GLU A 353 -9.15 25.38 17.11
C GLU A 353 -10.62 25.00 16.85
N GLU A 354 -11.14 25.22 15.64
CA GLU A 354 -12.48 24.79 15.20
C GLU A 354 -12.57 23.27 15.02
N ALA A 355 -11.58 22.67 14.35
CA ALA A 355 -11.47 21.22 14.24
C ALA A 355 -11.36 20.55 15.62
N ALA A 356 -10.54 21.11 16.51
CA ALA A 356 -10.44 20.66 17.90
C ALA A 356 -11.76 20.86 18.67
N ALA A 357 -12.52 21.93 18.40
CA ALA A 357 -13.85 22.12 18.99
C ALA A 357 -14.82 21.01 18.61
N THR A 358 -14.81 20.65 17.33
CA THR A 358 -15.67 19.60 16.78
C THR A 358 -15.31 18.26 17.39
N TYR A 359 -14.02 17.95 17.48
CA TYR A 359 -13.54 16.75 18.14
C TYR A 359 -13.84 16.74 19.65
N ALA A 360 -13.71 17.88 20.33
CA ALA A 360 -14.02 18.01 21.75
C ALA A 360 -15.48 17.65 22.08
N ASN A 361 -16.40 17.84 21.13
CA ASN A 361 -17.82 17.50 21.30
C ASN A 361 -18.16 16.03 20.98
N ALA A 362 -17.24 15.30 20.34
CA ALA A 362 -17.44 13.91 19.91
C ALA A 362 -16.95 12.91 20.97
N ARG A 363 -17.61 11.75 21.09
CA ARG A 363 -17.31 10.73 22.12
C ARG A 363 -16.76 9.42 21.55
N ARG A 364 -16.94 9.16 20.27
CA ARG A 364 -16.62 7.91 19.58
C ARG A 364 -15.99 8.22 18.24
N VAL A 365 -14.66 8.39 18.25
CA VAL A 365 -13.94 8.96 17.12
C VAL A 365 -13.05 7.95 16.44
N ILE A 366 -13.19 7.86 15.11
CA ILE A 366 -12.34 7.05 14.26
C ILE A 366 -11.32 7.97 13.58
N ALA A 367 -10.03 7.64 13.70
CA ALA A 367 -8.97 8.28 12.92
C ALA A 367 -8.56 7.37 11.76
N VAL A 368 -8.95 7.75 10.55
CA VAL A 368 -8.61 7.10 9.29
C VAL A 368 -7.35 7.73 8.73
N TYR A 369 -6.37 6.92 8.35
CA TYR A 369 -5.17 7.43 7.70
C TYR A 369 -4.56 6.46 6.70
N GLY A 370 -3.65 6.98 5.88
CA GLY A 370 -2.93 6.19 4.89
C GLY A 370 -1.54 6.76 4.61
N MET A 371 -1.18 6.75 3.33
CA MET A 371 0.17 7.02 2.85
C MET A 371 0.65 8.46 3.04
N GLY A 372 -0.27 9.41 3.17
CA GLY A 372 0.08 10.79 3.50
C GLY A 372 0.52 10.97 4.96
N LEU A 373 0.54 9.92 5.79
CA LEU A 373 1.25 9.95 7.09
C LEU A 373 2.50 9.09 7.09
N THR A 374 2.47 7.93 6.42
CA THR A 374 3.54 6.92 6.58
C THR A 374 4.76 7.13 5.68
N GLN A 375 4.60 7.74 4.50
CA GLN A 375 5.66 8.03 3.52
C GLN A 375 6.32 9.40 3.75
N HIS A 376 6.72 9.62 5.00
CA HIS A 376 7.34 10.85 5.50
C HIS A 376 8.65 10.52 6.22
N ARG A 377 9.57 11.48 6.30
CA ARG A 377 10.83 11.30 7.04
C ARG A 377 10.54 11.04 8.53
N HIS A 378 9.49 11.66 9.04
CA HIS A 378 8.91 11.44 10.38
C HIS A 378 7.63 10.59 10.35
N GLY A 379 7.50 9.63 9.41
CA GLY A 379 6.27 8.84 9.26
C GLY A 379 5.88 8.01 10.49
N VAL A 380 6.83 7.57 11.32
CA VAL A 380 6.55 6.90 12.60
C VAL A 380 5.95 7.89 13.60
N GLN A 381 6.59 9.05 13.79
CA GLN A 381 6.11 10.13 14.66
C GLN A 381 4.71 10.61 14.26
N ASN A 382 4.42 10.73 12.96
CA ASN A 382 3.08 11.11 12.48
C ASN A 382 2.00 10.15 13.01
N VAL A 383 2.26 8.83 13.00
CA VAL A 383 1.34 7.81 13.52
C VAL A 383 1.28 7.83 15.06
N GLU A 384 2.40 8.09 15.73
CA GLU A 384 2.44 8.30 17.19
C GLU A 384 1.58 9.50 17.59
N MET A 385 1.63 10.61 16.83
CA MET A 385 0.81 11.80 17.07
C MET A 385 -0.69 11.55 16.90
N VAL A 386 -1.10 10.76 15.89
CA VAL A 386 -2.50 10.32 15.77
C VAL A 386 -2.91 9.49 17.00
N SER A 387 -2.02 8.61 17.48
CA SER A 387 -2.27 7.84 18.70
C SER A 387 -2.46 8.76 19.90
N ASN A 388 -1.56 9.72 20.12
CA ASN A 388 -1.66 10.72 21.20
C ASN A 388 -3.01 11.45 21.16
N LEU A 389 -3.41 11.92 19.96
CA LEU A 389 -4.67 12.63 19.76
C LEU A 389 -5.88 11.80 20.21
N LEU A 390 -5.92 10.51 19.87
CA LEU A 390 -7.00 9.61 20.28
C LEU A 390 -6.95 9.29 21.79
N LEU A 391 -5.74 9.12 22.36
CA LEU A 391 -5.54 8.82 23.78
C LEU A 391 -6.01 9.95 24.70
N LEU A 392 -5.84 11.22 24.30
CA LEU A 392 -6.36 12.39 25.01
C LEU A 392 -7.86 12.28 25.35
N ARG A 393 -8.61 11.53 24.55
CA ARG A 393 -10.07 11.41 24.62
C ARG A 393 -10.56 9.97 24.79
N GLY A 394 -9.67 9.04 25.14
CA GLY A 394 -10.04 7.63 25.39
C GLY A 394 -10.66 6.91 24.18
N ASN A 395 -10.33 7.35 22.97
CA ASN A 395 -10.89 6.82 21.71
C ASN A 395 -10.15 5.58 21.20
N ILE A 396 -9.66 4.72 22.10
CA ILE A 396 -9.09 3.41 21.78
C ILE A 396 -9.68 2.37 22.74
N GLY A 397 -10.01 1.20 22.18
CA GLY A 397 -10.63 0.10 22.91
C GLY A 397 -12.08 0.38 23.32
N LYS A 398 -12.84 1.05 22.45
CA LYS A 398 -14.23 1.43 22.67
C LYS A 398 -15.02 1.32 21.35
N PRO A 399 -16.26 0.78 21.36
CA PRO A 399 -17.09 0.71 20.15
C PRO A 399 -17.31 2.08 19.50
N GLY A 400 -17.17 2.12 18.18
CA GLY A 400 -17.28 3.33 17.37
C GLY A 400 -16.06 4.24 17.41
N ALA A 401 -14.95 3.81 18.01
CA ALA A 401 -13.74 4.60 18.15
C ALA A 401 -12.48 3.78 17.88
N GLY A 402 -11.44 4.43 17.37
CA GLY A 402 -10.15 3.79 17.21
C GLY A 402 -9.30 4.35 16.09
N ILE A 403 -8.17 3.69 15.89
CA ILE A 403 -7.21 4.00 14.86
C ILE A 403 -7.39 3.05 13.65
N CYS A 404 -7.51 3.63 12.46
CA CYS A 404 -7.86 2.93 11.21
C CYS A 404 -6.82 3.23 10.10
N PRO A 405 -5.65 2.55 10.11
CA PRO A 405 -4.76 2.52 8.96
C PRO A 405 -5.42 1.78 7.78
N VAL A 406 -5.67 2.48 6.68
CA VAL A 406 -6.23 1.86 5.46
C VAL A 406 -5.10 1.26 4.62
N ARG A 407 -4.93 -0.06 4.69
CA ARG A 407 -3.88 -0.76 3.95
C ARG A 407 -4.20 -0.81 2.46
N GLY A 408 -3.15 -0.70 1.63
CA GLY A 408 -3.27 -0.67 0.17
C GLY A 408 -3.52 -2.04 -0.47
N HIS A 409 -2.47 -2.85 -0.58
CA HIS A 409 -2.51 -4.14 -1.27
C HIS A 409 -3.41 -5.16 -0.59
N SER A 410 -4.12 -5.97 -1.40
CA SER A 410 -5.19 -6.89 -1.00
C SER A 410 -4.88 -7.87 0.12
N ASN A 411 -3.61 -8.22 0.37
CA ASN A 411 -3.24 -9.17 1.41
C ASN A 411 -1.94 -8.82 2.15
N VAL A 412 -1.42 -7.60 2.02
CA VAL A 412 -0.10 -7.25 2.59
C VAL A 412 -0.01 -7.49 4.09
N GLN A 413 -1.12 -7.32 4.82
CA GLN A 413 -1.17 -7.62 6.24
C GLN A 413 -1.08 -9.13 6.51
N GLY A 414 -1.82 -9.92 5.73
CA GLY A 414 -1.82 -11.39 5.83
C GLY A 414 -0.45 -12.00 5.61
N GLN A 415 0.32 -11.47 4.66
CA GLN A 415 1.69 -11.93 4.40
C GLN A 415 2.58 -11.81 5.63
N ARG A 416 2.53 -10.66 6.30
CA ARG A 416 3.28 -10.43 7.54
C ARG A 416 2.78 -11.29 8.68
N THR A 417 1.45 -11.46 8.79
CA THR A 417 0.85 -12.33 9.80
C THR A 417 1.35 -13.77 9.72
N VAL A 418 1.62 -14.28 8.51
CA VAL A 418 2.13 -15.65 8.30
C VAL A 418 3.66 -15.72 8.08
N GLY A 419 4.40 -14.69 8.48
CA GLY A 419 5.86 -14.75 8.64
C GLY A 419 6.71 -14.13 7.54
N ILE A 420 6.15 -13.40 6.58
CA ILE A 420 6.93 -12.55 5.68
C ILE A 420 7.44 -11.34 6.47
N THR A 421 8.72 -11.37 6.85
CA THR A 421 9.38 -10.31 7.62
C THR A 421 10.89 -10.50 7.56
N GLU A 422 11.61 -9.40 7.40
CA GLU A 422 13.06 -9.35 7.52
C GLU A 422 13.54 -9.40 8.98
N LYS A 423 12.65 -9.11 9.93
CA LYS A 423 12.91 -9.03 11.38
C LYS A 423 12.59 -10.37 12.05
N PRO A 424 13.60 -11.15 12.51
CA PRO A 424 13.43 -12.47 13.12
C PRO A 424 12.50 -12.45 14.34
N LYS A 425 12.57 -11.39 15.14
CA LYS A 425 11.75 -11.19 16.36
C LYS A 425 10.23 -11.13 16.09
N LEU A 426 9.83 -10.94 14.83
CA LEU A 426 8.42 -10.89 14.43
C LEU A 426 7.94 -12.21 13.82
N ALA A 427 8.81 -13.21 13.69
CA ALA A 427 8.49 -14.54 13.17
C ALA A 427 8.59 -15.60 14.28
N PRO A 428 7.74 -16.64 14.29
CA PRO A 428 7.74 -17.69 15.30
C PRO A 428 8.83 -18.74 15.00
N LEU A 429 10.09 -18.32 14.96
CA LEU A 429 11.20 -19.16 14.50
C LEU A 429 11.37 -20.43 15.35
N ASP A 430 11.19 -20.35 16.67
CA ASP A 430 11.28 -21.53 17.55
C ASP A 430 10.18 -22.56 17.26
N GLN A 431 9.01 -22.10 16.82
CA GLN A 431 7.92 -22.99 16.43
C GLN A 431 8.19 -23.62 15.07
N LEU A 432 8.74 -22.87 14.11
CA LEU A 432 9.17 -23.42 12.81
C LEU A 432 10.28 -24.46 12.99
N GLU A 433 11.23 -24.22 13.90
CA GLU A 433 12.29 -25.17 14.24
C GLU A 433 11.71 -26.48 14.77
N LYS A 434 10.77 -26.42 15.72
CA LYS A 434 10.08 -27.60 16.26
C LYS A 434 9.25 -28.34 15.20
N GLN A 435 8.55 -27.59 14.35
CA GLN A 435 7.60 -28.14 13.38
C GLN A 435 8.31 -28.82 12.20
N TYR A 436 9.47 -28.32 11.77
CA TYR A 436 10.16 -28.78 10.56
C TYR A 436 11.56 -29.34 10.79
N GLY A 437 12.10 -29.29 12.02
CA GLY A 437 13.38 -29.91 12.35
C GLY A 437 14.61 -29.27 11.70
N PHE A 438 14.58 -27.96 11.42
CA PHE A 438 15.74 -27.19 10.95
C PHE A 438 16.00 -25.99 11.85
N ALA A 439 17.24 -25.52 11.92
CA ALA A 439 17.60 -24.29 12.61
C ALA A 439 17.31 -23.06 11.72
N PRO A 440 16.30 -22.22 12.01
CA PRO A 440 15.99 -21.06 11.19
C PRO A 440 17.02 -19.95 11.44
N PRO A 441 17.39 -19.17 10.40
CA PRO A 441 18.34 -18.07 10.54
C PRO A 441 17.83 -17.04 11.54
N ARG A 442 18.71 -16.56 12.43
CA ARG A 442 18.37 -15.60 13.50
C ARG A 442 18.87 -14.18 13.22
N ASP A 443 19.67 -13.99 12.18
CA ASP A 443 20.14 -12.67 11.75
C ASP A 443 19.01 -11.88 11.07
N GLU A 444 19.02 -10.56 11.24
CA GLU A 444 18.14 -9.66 10.49
C GLU A 444 18.44 -9.77 9.00
N GLY A 445 17.37 -9.82 8.19
CA GLY A 445 17.46 -9.76 6.74
C GLY A 445 17.36 -8.36 6.19
N LEU A 446 17.26 -8.28 4.86
CA LEU A 446 17.13 -7.01 4.14
C LEU A 446 15.66 -6.56 4.03
N ASN A 447 15.39 -5.29 4.32
CA ASN A 447 14.17 -4.60 3.93
C ASN A 447 14.33 -4.01 2.51
N THR A 448 13.29 -3.39 1.96
CA THR A 448 13.34 -2.82 0.59
C THR A 448 14.52 -1.87 0.37
N VAL A 449 14.80 -0.96 1.31
CA VAL A 449 15.90 0.02 1.14
C VAL A 449 17.26 -0.67 1.20
N THR A 450 17.48 -1.55 2.17
CA THR A 450 18.76 -2.27 2.28
C THR A 450 18.95 -3.30 1.17
N ALA A 451 17.88 -3.89 0.62
CA ALA A 451 17.94 -4.70 -0.59
C ALA A 451 18.36 -3.87 -1.81
N CYS A 452 17.80 -2.67 -1.99
CA CYS A 452 18.23 -1.77 -3.06
C CYS A 452 19.70 -1.36 -2.92
N ARG A 453 20.17 -1.04 -1.69
CA ARG A 453 21.60 -0.78 -1.43
C ARG A 453 22.46 -1.97 -1.81
N GLY A 454 22.06 -3.17 -1.39
CA GLY A 454 22.78 -4.40 -1.69
C GLY A 454 22.85 -4.73 -3.19
N MET A 455 21.83 -4.35 -3.97
CA MET A 455 21.89 -4.44 -5.44
C MET A 455 22.90 -3.44 -6.01
N MET A 456 22.90 -2.19 -5.50
CA MET A 456 23.79 -1.13 -5.96
C MET A 456 25.27 -1.37 -5.61
N ASP A 457 25.55 -2.02 -4.47
CA ASP A 457 26.92 -2.34 -4.04
C ASP A 457 27.40 -3.75 -4.50
N GLY A 458 26.50 -4.58 -5.04
CA GLY A 458 26.81 -5.91 -5.58
C GLY A 458 26.85 -7.04 -4.54
N SER A 459 26.49 -6.77 -3.28
CA SER A 459 26.31 -7.79 -2.24
C SER A 459 25.07 -8.66 -2.46
N VAL A 460 24.00 -8.09 -3.04
CA VAL A 460 22.85 -8.85 -3.55
C VAL A 460 23.14 -9.27 -4.98
N LYS A 461 23.08 -10.58 -5.22
CA LYS A 461 23.36 -11.22 -6.51
C LYS A 461 22.13 -11.87 -7.12
N ALA A 462 21.12 -12.20 -6.30
CA ALA A 462 19.88 -12.79 -6.77
C ALA A 462 18.64 -12.12 -6.23
N PHE A 463 17.63 -11.99 -7.08
CA PHE A 463 16.30 -11.51 -6.73
C PHE A 463 15.24 -12.45 -7.26
N ILE A 464 14.38 -12.95 -6.36
CA ILE A 464 13.22 -13.75 -6.69
C ILE A 464 12.00 -12.92 -6.29
N GLY A 465 11.20 -12.51 -7.28
CA GLY A 465 10.00 -11.72 -7.07
C GLY A 465 8.74 -12.57 -7.14
N LEU A 466 8.00 -12.68 -6.03
CA LEU A 466 6.64 -13.18 -6.01
C LEU A 466 5.66 -12.03 -6.32
N GLY A 467 5.51 -11.76 -7.61
CA GLY A 467 4.78 -10.63 -8.14
C GLY A 467 5.44 -9.28 -7.88
N GLY A 468 4.72 -8.22 -8.29
CA GLY A 468 5.13 -6.83 -8.08
C GLY A 468 5.98 -6.27 -9.23
N ASN A 469 6.00 -4.94 -9.31
CA ASN A 469 6.85 -4.18 -10.22
C ASN A 469 7.92 -3.45 -9.38
N PHE A 470 8.77 -4.23 -8.72
CA PHE A 470 9.68 -3.74 -7.68
C PHE A 470 10.58 -2.61 -8.19
N LEU A 471 11.21 -2.81 -9.35
CA LEU A 471 12.15 -1.87 -9.94
C LEU A 471 11.52 -0.49 -10.17
N ARG A 472 10.25 -0.48 -10.59
CA ARG A 472 9.49 0.76 -10.82
C ARG A 472 8.96 1.39 -9.54
N ALA A 473 8.59 0.56 -8.56
CA ALA A 473 8.01 0.99 -7.31
C ALA A 473 9.04 1.59 -6.35
N ALA A 474 10.26 1.08 -6.38
CA ALA A 474 11.35 1.51 -5.51
C ALA A 474 11.84 2.94 -5.85
N PRO A 475 12.39 3.66 -4.86
CA PRO A 475 13.09 4.93 -5.06
C PRO A 475 14.29 4.83 -6.00
N ASP A 476 14.76 5.98 -6.47
CA ASP A 476 16.02 6.12 -7.20
C ASP A 476 16.12 5.20 -8.44
N THR A 477 15.00 5.10 -9.16
CA THR A 477 14.76 4.10 -10.21
C THR A 477 15.89 4.00 -11.23
N VAL A 478 16.46 5.12 -11.69
CA VAL A 478 17.52 5.12 -12.71
C VAL A 478 18.79 4.41 -12.21
N ARG A 479 19.19 4.68 -10.96
CA ARG A 479 20.35 4.00 -10.35
C ARG A 479 20.05 2.53 -10.09
N LEU A 480 18.83 2.24 -9.64
CA LEU A 480 18.42 0.87 -9.37
C LEU A 480 18.36 0.05 -10.67
N GLU A 481 17.89 0.60 -11.80
CA GLU A 481 17.88 -0.08 -13.10
C GLU A 481 19.29 -0.46 -13.58
N ALA A 482 20.26 0.44 -13.39
CA ALA A 482 21.65 0.16 -13.70
C ALA A 482 22.22 -1.00 -12.85
N ALA A 483 21.94 -1.00 -11.55
CA ALA A 483 22.35 -2.04 -10.61
C ALA A 483 21.62 -3.38 -10.86
N TRP A 484 20.32 -3.33 -11.16
CA TRP A 484 19.47 -4.48 -11.43
C TRP A 484 20.01 -5.33 -12.58
N SER A 485 20.52 -4.66 -13.62
CA SER A 485 21.12 -5.32 -14.79
C SER A 485 22.42 -6.08 -14.46
N GLN A 486 23.01 -5.88 -13.27
CA GLN A 486 24.21 -6.56 -12.79
C GLN A 486 23.89 -7.80 -11.92
N LEU A 487 22.62 -8.06 -11.61
CA LEU A 487 22.24 -9.26 -10.86
C LEU A 487 22.67 -10.53 -11.60
N ARG A 488 23.20 -11.50 -10.85
CA ARG A 488 23.50 -12.83 -11.41
C ARG A 488 22.21 -13.53 -11.81
N LEU A 489 21.21 -13.53 -10.93
CA LEU A 489 19.94 -14.22 -11.14
C LEU A 489 18.76 -13.28 -10.85
N ASN A 490 17.83 -13.18 -11.78
CA ASN A 490 16.56 -12.49 -11.61
C ASN A 490 15.40 -13.42 -12.01
N VAL A 491 14.54 -13.78 -11.06
CA VAL A 491 13.37 -14.63 -11.31
C VAL A 491 12.11 -13.84 -10.97
N GLN A 492 11.20 -13.72 -11.92
CA GLN A 492 9.98 -12.95 -11.77
C GLN A 492 8.77 -13.87 -11.94
N ILE A 493 7.95 -14.00 -10.90
CA ILE A 493 6.67 -14.73 -10.94
C ILE A 493 5.57 -13.68 -11.17
N ALA A 494 4.86 -13.75 -12.29
CA ALA A 494 3.94 -12.67 -12.66
C ALA A 494 2.77 -13.11 -13.55
N THR A 495 1.71 -12.32 -13.56
CA THR A 495 0.54 -12.55 -14.42
C THR A 495 0.62 -11.74 -15.73
N LYS A 496 1.32 -10.60 -15.73
CA LYS A 496 1.49 -9.67 -16.86
C LYS A 496 2.89 -9.06 -16.90
N LEU A 497 3.31 -8.54 -18.05
CA LEU A 497 4.56 -7.80 -18.20
C LEU A 497 4.55 -6.50 -17.38
N ASN A 498 5.70 -6.15 -16.80
CA ASN A 498 5.93 -4.86 -16.17
C ASN A 498 7.39 -4.42 -16.38
N ARG A 499 7.76 -3.24 -15.88
CA ARG A 499 9.12 -2.67 -16.05
C ARG A 499 10.23 -3.61 -15.57
N SER A 500 10.03 -4.30 -14.45
CA SER A 500 11.03 -5.20 -13.85
C SER A 500 11.33 -6.41 -14.74
N HIS A 501 10.45 -6.73 -15.69
CA HIS A 501 10.61 -7.89 -16.58
C HIS A 501 11.35 -7.56 -17.88
N VAL A 502 11.55 -6.29 -18.20
CA VAL A 502 12.23 -5.85 -19.43
C VAL A 502 13.64 -5.33 -19.17
N VAL A 503 14.09 -5.36 -17.92
CA VAL A 503 15.47 -5.05 -17.50
C VAL A 503 16.09 -6.35 -17.00
N PRO A 504 16.77 -7.13 -17.86
CA PRO A 504 17.28 -8.44 -17.50
C PRO A 504 18.55 -8.35 -16.64
N GLY A 505 18.70 -9.28 -15.69
CA GLY A 505 20.02 -9.63 -15.12
C GLY A 505 20.78 -10.60 -16.03
N ALA A 506 21.90 -11.15 -15.56
CA ALA A 506 22.73 -12.07 -16.34
C ALA A 506 22.02 -13.40 -16.66
N VAL A 507 21.27 -13.95 -15.69
CA VAL A 507 20.38 -15.09 -15.84
C VAL A 507 18.99 -14.63 -15.42
N ASN A 508 18.02 -14.69 -16.34
CA ASN A 508 16.73 -14.07 -16.11
C ASN A 508 15.56 -14.96 -16.56
N TYR A 509 14.62 -15.20 -15.65
CA TYR A 509 13.41 -15.99 -15.91
C TYR A 509 12.14 -15.20 -15.58
N LEU A 510 11.12 -15.42 -16.40
CA LEU A 510 9.77 -14.91 -16.21
C LEU A 510 8.81 -16.10 -16.18
N LEU A 511 8.25 -16.37 -15.00
CA LEU A 511 7.40 -17.52 -14.71
C LEU A 511 5.94 -17.06 -14.62
N PRO A 512 5.08 -17.39 -15.59
CA PRO A 512 3.69 -16.98 -15.54
C PRO A 512 2.94 -17.78 -14.48
N CYS A 513 2.06 -17.12 -13.73
CA CYS A 513 1.24 -17.78 -12.71
C CYS A 513 -0.26 -17.55 -12.90
N LEU A 514 -1.04 -18.39 -12.24
CA LEU A 514 -2.47 -18.15 -12.02
C LEU A 514 -2.66 -16.90 -11.14
N GLY A 515 -3.58 -16.04 -11.55
CA GLY A 515 -4.14 -14.99 -10.74
C GLY A 515 -5.16 -15.56 -9.76
N ARG A 516 -5.31 -14.94 -8.59
CA ARG A 516 -6.19 -15.42 -7.51
C ARG A 516 -7.69 -15.48 -7.86
N ILE A 517 -8.09 -14.93 -9.01
CA ILE A 517 -9.46 -15.00 -9.55
C ILE A 517 -9.66 -16.26 -10.40
N GLU A 518 -8.58 -16.87 -10.89
CA GLU A 518 -8.63 -18.07 -11.72
C GLU A 518 -8.79 -19.32 -10.86
N ILE A 519 -9.47 -20.33 -11.40
CA ILE A 519 -9.71 -21.61 -10.75
C ILE A 519 -8.43 -22.44 -10.81
N ASP A 520 -7.91 -22.76 -9.64
CA ASP A 520 -6.73 -23.61 -9.48
C ASP A 520 -7.16 -25.05 -9.23
N ARG A 521 -6.83 -25.95 -10.16
CA ARG A 521 -7.20 -27.38 -10.11
C ARG A 521 -5.97 -28.20 -9.81
N GLN A 522 -5.95 -28.79 -8.61
CA GLN A 522 -4.87 -29.63 -8.11
C GLN A 522 -5.36 -31.07 -7.91
N ALA A 523 -4.47 -31.98 -7.50
CA ALA A 523 -4.82 -33.39 -7.31
C ALA A 523 -5.98 -33.60 -6.31
N GLY A 524 -6.10 -32.74 -5.28
CA GLY A 524 -7.19 -32.74 -4.32
C GLY A 524 -8.47 -32.01 -4.79
N GLY A 525 -8.51 -31.51 -6.03
CA GLY A 525 -9.63 -30.78 -6.61
C GLY A 525 -9.40 -29.26 -6.72
N GLU A 526 -10.50 -28.51 -6.87
CA GLU A 526 -10.47 -27.05 -6.93
C GLU A 526 -10.05 -26.45 -5.59
N GLN A 527 -8.99 -25.64 -5.62
CA GLN A 527 -8.40 -25.06 -4.42
C GLN A 527 -9.02 -23.70 -4.08
N SER A 528 -8.92 -23.35 -2.80
CA SER A 528 -9.27 -22.03 -2.27
C SER A 528 -8.13 -21.49 -1.43
N VAL A 529 -8.00 -20.18 -1.39
CA VAL A 529 -6.96 -19.49 -0.61
C VAL A 529 -7.57 -18.52 0.40
N ALA A 530 -6.77 -18.06 1.36
CA ALA A 530 -7.17 -17.07 2.35
C ALA A 530 -6.43 -15.73 2.17
N VAL A 531 -7.10 -14.63 2.56
CA VAL A 531 -6.52 -13.28 2.66
C VAL A 531 -6.90 -12.60 3.98
N GLU A 532 -6.07 -11.69 4.47
CA GLU A 532 -6.35 -10.80 5.60
C GLU A 532 -6.61 -9.37 5.11
N ASP A 533 -7.70 -8.76 5.56
CA ASP A 533 -8.06 -7.37 5.24
C ASP A 533 -7.43 -6.34 6.21
N SER A 534 -7.64 -5.06 5.92
CA SER A 534 -7.09 -3.94 6.69
C SER A 534 -7.58 -3.87 8.16
N THR A 535 -8.68 -4.56 8.47
CA THR A 535 -9.30 -4.58 9.82
C THR A 535 -8.89 -5.80 10.65
N GLY A 536 -8.03 -6.66 10.09
CA GLY A 536 -7.50 -7.85 10.74
C GLY A 536 -8.43 -9.06 10.65
N TYR A 537 -9.34 -9.10 9.67
CA TYR A 537 -10.19 -10.26 9.41
C TYR A 537 -9.62 -11.11 8.28
N MET A 538 -9.65 -12.43 8.50
CA MET A 538 -9.26 -13.45 7.54
C MET A 538 -10.49 -13.96 6.79
N HIS A 539 -10.36 -14.06 5.46
CA HIS A 539 -11.44 -14.42 4.56
C HIS A 539 -11.01 -15.47 3.56
N GLY A 540 -11.92 -16.37 3.22
CA GLY A 540 -11.77 -17.22 2.05
C GLY A 540 -11.91 -16.48 0.72
N SER A 541 -11.21 -17.02 -0.28
CA SER A 541 -11.21 -16.56 -1.67
C SER A 541 -11.17 -17.78 -2.59
N ARG A 542 -12.24 -17.99 -3.36
CA ARG A 542 -12.38 -19.02 -4.39
C ARG A 542 -12.18 -18.43 -5.77
N GLY A 543 -11.26 -18.99 -6.56
CA GLY A 543 -11.18 -18.73 -7.98
C GLY A 543 -12.51 -19.04 -8.67
N ARG A 544 -12.90 -18.24 -9.66
CA ARG A 544 -14.18 -18.34 -10.37
C ARG A 544 -14.04 -18.15 -11.89
N ALA A 545 -12.88 -17.74 -12.38
CA ALA A 545 -12.57 -17.64 -13.81
C ALA A 545 -11.76 -18.86 -14.27
N GLU A 546 -11.94 -19.31 -15.50
CA GLU A 546 -11.01 -20.29 -16.08
C GLU A 546 -9.62 -19.65 -16.27
N PRO A 547 -8.53 -20.43 -16.11
CA PRO A 547 -7.17 -19.96 -16.39
C PRO A 547 -7.02 -19.35 -17.79
N ALA A 548 -6.18 -18.31 -17.91
CA ALA A 548 -5.87 -17.67 -19.17
C ALA A 548 -5.12 -18.60 -20.16
N ALA A 549 -4.46 -19.65 -19.67
CA ALA A 549 -3.90 -20.75 -20.44
C ALA A 549 -3.70 -22.01 -19.57
N ASP A 550 -3.74 -23.19 -20.19
CA ASP A 550 -3.56 -24.49 -19.52
C ASP A 550 -2.11 -24.75 -19.06
N THR A 551 -1.18 -23.92 -19.50
CA THR A 551 0.26 -23.97 -19.18
C THR A 551 0.61 -23.26 -17.86
N LEU A 552 -0.34 -22.56 -17.25
CA LEU A 552 -0.12 -21.77 -16.04
C LEU A 552 -0.06 -22.64 -14.79
N TRP A 553 0.90 -22.35 -13.91
CA TRP A 553 0.99 -22.97 -12.59
C TRP A 553 0.51 -22.00 -11.50
N SER A 554 0.02 -22.53 -10.38
CA SER A 554 -0.35 -21.73 -9.22
C SER A 554 0.88 -21.21 -8.48
N GLU A 555 0.74 -20.11 -7.73
CA GLU A 555 1.85 -19.61 -6.91
C GLU A 555 2.37 -20.67 -5.91
N PRO A 556 1.51 -21.44 -5.19
CA PRO A 556 1.98 -22.54 -4.34
C PRO A 556 2.78 -23.60 -5.10
N ALA A 557 2.36 -24.00 -6.30
CA ALA A 557 3.08 -24.98 -7.11
C ALA A 557 4.47 -24.47 -7.53
N ILE A 558 4.55 -23.20 -7.94
CA ILE A 558 5.82 -22.56 -8.31
C ILE A 558 6.76 -22.46 -7.10
N VAL A 559 6.24 -22.03 -5.95
CA VAL A 559 7.05 -21.92 -4.71
C VAL A 559 7.54 -23.29 -4.25
N ALA A 560 6.69 -24.32 -4.28
CA ALA A 560 7.06 -25.69 -3.96
C ALA A 560 8.15 -26.23 -4.90
N ALA A 561 8.04 -25.98 -6.20
CA ALA A 561 9.01 -26.42 -7.19
C ALA A 561 10.35 -25.70 -7.02
N LEU A 562 10.35 -24.37 -6.81
CA LEU A 562 11.56 -23.60 -6.50
C LEU A 562 12.24 -24.10 -5.24
N ALA A 563 11.47 -24.35 -4.17
CA ALA A 563 12.02 -24.88 -2.91
C ALA A 563 12.70 -26.24 -3.11
N GLN A 564 12.05 -27.16 -3.83
CA GLN A 564 12.64 -28.46 -4.14
C GLN A 564 13.89 -28.36 -5.04
N ALA A 565 13.91 -27.41 -5.97
CA ALA A 565 15.04 -27.23 -6.89
C ALA A 565 16.25 -26.56 -6.24
N MET A 566 16.04 -25.58 -5.35
CA MET A 566 17.11 -24.79 -4.73
C MET A 566 17.73 -25.42 -3.47
N LEU A 567 16.98 -26.29 -2.77
CA LEU A 567 17.43 -26.91 -1.53
C LEU A 567 18.14 -28.25 -1.77
N PRO A 568 19.06 -28.67 -0.87
CA PRO A 568 19.50 -30.06 -0.79
C PRO A 568 18.30 -31.00 -0.55
N SER A 569 18.37 -32.23 -1.06
CA SER A 569 17.26 -33.20 -1.02
C SER A 569 16.73 -33.46 0.40
N GLU A 570 17.64 -33.62 1.36
CA GLU A 570 17.32 -33.85 2.77
C GLU A 570 16.63 -32.65 3.41
N ARG A 571 16.98 -31.42 2.98
CA ARG A 571 16.38 -30.19 3.50
C ARG A 571 15.04 -29.90 2.84
N ALA A 572 14.90 -30.20 1.55
CA ALA A 572 13.63 -30.12 0.84
C ALA A 572 12.59 -31.10 1.41
N ALA A 573 13.03 -32.30 1.82
CA ALA A 573 12.17 -33.36 2.38
C ALA A 573 11.59 -33.04 3.77
N LEU A 574 12.05 -31.99 4.45
CA LEU A 574 11.51 -31.55 5.75
C LEU A 574 10.09 -30.99 5.65
N VAL A 575 9.67 -30.57 4.45
CA VAL A 575 8.37 -29.97 4.20
C VAL A 575 7.62 -30.81 3.16
N PRO A 576 6.34 -31.15 3.38
CA PRO A 576 5.57 -31.98 2.47
C PRO A 576 5.03 -31.15 1.30
N TRP A 577 5.93 -30.60 0.47
CA TRP A 577 5.60 -29.65 -0.60
C TRP A 577 4.56 -30.18 -1.58
N ALA A 578 4.69 -31.44 -2.01
CA ALA A 578 3.76 -32.05 -2.96
C ALA A 578 2.35 -32.22 -2.37
N ASP A 579 2.26 -32.61 -1.10
CA ASP A 579 0.99 -32.73 -0.38
C ASP A 579 0.31 -31.38 -0.21
N TRP A 580 1.10 -30.33 0.07
CA TRP A 580 0.60 -28.97 0.16
C TRP A 580 0.08 -28.45 -1.17
N VAL A 581 0.76 -28.72 -2.28
CA VAL A 581 0.27 -28.35 -3.61
C VAL A 581 -1.00 -29.11 -3.97
N ALA A 582 -1.08 -30.40 -3.61
CA ALA A 582 -2.26 -31.21 -3.86
C ALA A 582 -3.51 -30.70 -3.12
N ASP A 583 -3.36 -30.17 -1.90
CA ASP A 583 -4.46 -29.71 -1.04
C ASP A 583 -4.04 -28.57 -0.10
N TYR A 584 -4.55 -27.37 -0.35
CA TYR A 584 -4.22 -26.15 0.40
C TYR A 584 -4.78 -26.16 1.82
N SER A 585 -5.72 -27.05 2.15
CA SER A 585 -6.19 -27.22 3.53
C SER A 585 -5.05 -27.64 4.46
N ARG A 586 -4.08 -28.41 3.95
CA ARG A 586 -2.91 -28.87 4.70
C ARG A 586 -1.91 -27.76 4.98
N ILE A 587 -1.81 -26.76 4.09
CA ILE A 587 -1.02 -25.55 4.34
C ILE A 587 -1.67 -24.76 5.48
N ARG A 588 -3.00 -24.63 5.48
CA ARG A 588 -3.74 -23.94 6.54
C ARG A 588 -3.65 -24.66 7.88
N ASP A 589 -3.64 -25.99 7.89
CA ASP A 589 -3.39 -26.77 9.10
C ASP A 589 -1.97 -26.53 9.65
N ALA A 590 -0.97 -26.46 8.77
CA ALA A 590 0.40 -26.10 9.15
C ALA A 590 0.50 -24.67 9.72
N ILE A 591 -0.22 -23.70 9.12
CA ILE A 591 -0.33 -22.33 9.65
C ILE A 591 -0.97 -22.35 11.05
N ALA A 592 -2.01 -23.15 11.27
CA ALA A 592 -2.68 -23.28 12.56
C ALA A 592 -1.74 -23.84 13.65
N VAL A 593 -0.83 -24.77 13.29
CA VAL A 593 0.21 -25.26 14.21
C VAL A 593 1.27 -24.19 14.51
N THR A 594 1.63 -23.37 13.52
CA THR A 594 2.61 -22.29 13.72
C THR A 594 2.04 -21.11 14.52
N PHE A 595 0.75 -20.80 14.35
CA PHE A 595 0.08 -19.62 14.89
C PHE A 595 -1.29 -19.95 15.53
N PRO A 596 -1.33 -20.80 16.58
CA PRO A 596 -2.57 -21.38 17.09
C PRO A 596 -3.57 -20.36 17.64
N ASP A 597 -3.08 -19.27 18.26
CA ASP A 597 -3.92 -18.22 18.85
C ASP A 597 -4.76 -17.45 17.82
N ILE A 598 -4.30 -17.44 16.56
CA ILE A 598 -4.98 -16.75 15.46
C ILE A 598 -5.80 -17.75 14.63
N PHE A 599 -5.18 -18.86 14.27
CA PHE A 599 -5.65 -19.75 13.20
C PHE A 599 -6.18 -21.12 13.67
N ASN A 600 -6.62 -21.25 14.93
CA ASN A 600 -7.43 -22.43 15.32
C ASN A 600 -8.62 -22.62 14.35
N ASP A 601 -8.92 -23.86 13.95
CA ASP A 601 -9.99 -24.22 13.00
C ASP A 601 -10.00 -23.40 11.70
N PHE A 602 -8.82 -23.05 11.18
CA PHE A 602 -8.66 -22.12 10.05
C PHE A 602 -9.53 -22.49 8.83
N ASN A 603 -9.49 -23.75 8.41
CA ASN A 603 -10.23 -24.26 7.25
C ASN A 603 -11.74 -23.99 7.32
N ALA A 604 -12.32 -24.07 8.52
CA ALA A 604 -13.74 -23.78 8.73
C ALA A 604 -13.99 -22.27 8.88
N ARG A 605 -13.20 -21.59 9.73
CA ARG A 605 -13.46 -20.20 10.13
C ARG A 605 -13.30 -19.20 8.99
N MET A 606 -12.43 -19.46 8.00
CA MET A 606 -12.24 -18.56 6.85
C MET A 606 -13.52 -18.33 6.03
N TRP A 607 -14.51 -19.22 6.15
CA TRP A 607 -15.82 -19.13 5.49
C TRP A 607 -16.93 -18.55 6.37
N THR A 608 -16.62 -18.13 7.60
CA THR A 608 -17.54 -17.36 8.43
C THR A 608 -17.96 -16.09 7.66
N PRO A 609 -19.25 -15.75 7.56
CA PRO A 609 -19.67 -14.48 6.98
C PRO A 609 -18.98 -13.29 7.66
N GLY A 610 -18.29 -12.46 6.87
CA GLY A 610 -17.48 -11.35 7.40
C GLY A 610 -16.08 -11.75 7.88
N GLY A 611 -15.72 -13.02 7.75
CA GLY A 611 -14.43 -13.58 8.14
C GLY A 611 -14.30 -13.80 9.64
N PHE A 612 -13.11 -14.21 10.08
CA PHE A 612 -12.76 -14.25 11.50
C PHE A 612 -11.63 -13.27 11.79
N ARG A 613 -11.68 -12.60 12.94
CA ARG A 613 -10.67 -11.61 13.32
C ARG A 613 -9.52 -12.26 14.08
N ARG A 614 -8.29 -11.81 13.84
CA ARG A 614 -7.18 -12.05 14.77
C ARG A 614 -7.42 -11.34 16.11
N PRO A 615 -6.83 -11.82 17.23
CA PRO A 615 -6.87 -11.07 18.49
C PRO A 615 -6.24 -9.68 18.35
N VAL A 616 -6.93 -8.65 18.83
CA VAL A 616 -6.45 -7.26 18.88
C VAL A 616 -6.63 -6.71 20.31
N PRO A 617 -5.71 -7.01 21.24
CA PRO A 617 -5.83 -6.63 22.66
C PRO A 617 -6.11 -5.14 22.89
N ALA A 618 -5.51 -4.25 22.09
CA ALA A 618 -5.75 -2.81 22.16
C ALA A 618 -7.21 -2.40 21.88
N ALA A 619 -7.98 -3.22 21.14
CA ALA A 619 -9.42 -3.01 20.94
C ALA A 619 -10.25 -3.30 22.21
N HIS A 620 -9.63 -3.84 23.26
CA HIS A 620 -10.20 -4.12 24.57
C HIS A 620 -9.44 -3.40 25.70
N ARG A 621 -8.60 -2.40 25.35
CA ARG A 621 -7.71 -1.68 26.29
C ARG A 621 -6.72 -2.57 27.04
N GLU A 622 -6.36 -3.68 26.42
CA GLU A 622 -5.28 -4.55 26.89
C GLU A 622 -4.00 -4.18 26.15
N TRP A 623 -3.07 -3.53 26.85
CA TRP A 623 -1.86 -2.99 26.24
C TRP A 623 -0.72 -4.01 26.30
N LYS A 624 -0.24 -4.44 25.14
CA LYS A 624 0.95 -5.30 25.02
C LYS A 624 2.24 -4.48 24.87
N THR A 625 2.25 -3.26 25.39
CA THR A 625 3.44 -2.41 25.53
C THR A 625 4.30 -2.90 26.71
N PRO A 626 5.61 -2.58 26.76
CA PRO A 626 6.48 -3.04 27.83
C PRO A 626 6.04 -2.64 29.26
N ASN A 627 5.35 -1.52 29.41
CA ASN A 627 4.84 -1.01 30.69
C ASN A 627 3.35 -1.36 30.94
N GLY A 628 2.71 -2.12 30.05
CA GLY A 628 1.30 -2.49 30.17
C GLY A 628 0.33 -1.31 30.08
N ARG A 629 0.76 -0.16 29.51
CA ARG A 629 -0.05 1.05 29.32
C ARG A 629 0.08 1.60 27.91
N ALA A 630 -0.93 2.31 27.43
CA ALA A 630 -0.80 3.09 26.20
C ALA A 630 0.10 4.31 26.44
N ASN A 631 1.00 4.61 25.50
CA ASN A 631 2.04 5.63 25.69
C ASN A 631 1.74 6.88 24.88
N PHE A 632 1.73 8.02 25.56
CA PHE A 632 1.93 9.31 24.92
C PHE A 632 3.41 9.47 24.57
N ILE A 633 3.70 9.83 23.31
CA ILE A 633 5.07 10.03 22.83
C ILE A 633 5.20 11.45 22.28
N ALA A 634 6.03 12.26 22.93
CA ALA A 634 6.28 13.63 22.52
C ALA A 634 7.08 13.68 21.20
N PRO A 635 6.66 14.46 20.19
CA PRO A 635 7.39 14.55 18.93
C PRO A 635 8.75 15.21 19.14
N ALA A 636 9.79 14.70 18.49
CA ALA A 636 11.15 15.25 18.60
C ALA A 636 11.25 16.63 17.93
N THR A 637 10.54 16.81 16.82
CA THR A 637 10.47 18.06 16.06
C THR A 637 9.14 18.16 15.32
N LEU A 638 8.75 19.37 14.93
CA LEU A 638 7.63 19.61 14.01
C LEU A 638 8.08 19.79 12.55
N GLU A 639 9.39 19.83 12.30
CA GLU A 639 9.95 19.96 10.96
C GLU A 639 9.95 18.61 10.25
N GLU A 640 9.51 18.58 8.98
CA GLU A 640 9.43 17.33 8.20
C GLU A 640 10.81 16.77 7.83
N ASN A 641 11.75 17.62 7.40
CA ASN A 641 13.08 17.19 6.93
C ASN A 641 14.17 17.94 7.71
N PRO A 642 14.36 17.66 9.02
CA PRO A 642 15.35 18.37 9.84
C PRO A 642 16.79 18.13 9.40
N ASP A 643 17.04 17.03 8.68
CA ASP A 643 18.36 16.66 8.14
C ASP A 643 18.71 17.40 6.84
N GLN A 644 17.80 18.21 6.31
CA GLN A 644 18.00 18.98 5.07
C GLN A 644 18.14 20.47 5.39
N GLN A 645 18.88 21.21 4.56
CA GLN A 645 18.94 22.66 4.70
C GLN A 645 17.54 23.28 4.57
N PRO A 646 17.28 24.41 5.28
CA PRO A 646 16.04 25.15 5.10
C PRO A 646 15.79 25.44 3.61
N LEU A 647 14.58 25.14 3.15
CA LEU A 647 14.23 25.28 1.75
C LEU A 647 14.35 26.75 1.33
N ALA A 648 15.22 27.02 0.36
CA ALA A 648 15.25 28.29 -0.34
C ALA A 648 13.89 28.56 -1.01
N ARG A 649 13.60 29.84 -1.28
CA ARG A 649 12.27 30.26 -1.77
C ARG A 649 11.87 29.57 -3.09
N ASP A 650 12.83 29.20 -3.92
CA ASP A 650 12.65 28.53 -5.21
C ASP A 650 12.48 26.99 -5.09
N ILE A 651 12.66 26.42 -3.90
CA ILE A 651 12.51 24.98 -3.66
C ILE A 651 11.06 24.67 -3.25
N LEU A 652 10.49 23.62 -3.86
CA LEU A 652 9.13 23.14 -3.60
C LEU A 652 9.17 21.76 -2.94
N ARG A 653 8.10 21.41 -2.22
CA ARG A 653 7.86 20.06 -1.69
C ARG A 653 6.98 19.28 -2.66
N LEU A 654 7.58 18.34 -3.39
CA LEU A 654 6.88 17.38 -4.23
C LEU A 654 6.33 16.22 -3.39
N PHE A 655 5.06 15.89 -3.58
CA PHE A 655 4.46 14.66 -3.08
C PHE A 655 3.85 13.86 -4.23
N THR A 656 3.99 12.52 -4.16
CA THR A 656 3.48 11.65 -5.23
C THR A 656 2.08 11.12 -4.94
N ILE A 657 1.25 11.04 -5.98
CA ILE A 657 -0.16 10.64 -5.90
C ILE A 657 -0.52 9.52 -6.90
N ARG A 658 -1.70 8.93 -6.73
CA ARG A 658 -2.29 7.96 -7.67
C ARG A 658 -3.53 8.53 -8.34
N SER A 659 -3.76 8.18 -9.60
CA SER A 659 -5.01 8.51 -10.32
C SER A 659 -6.15 7.54 -9.97
N ASP A 660 -7.37 7.85 -10.42
CA ASP A 660 -8.54 6.97 -10.29
C ASP A 660 -8.52 5.76 -11.24
N SER A 661 -7.73 5.85 -12.33
CA SER A 661 -7.49 4.75 -13.28
C SER A 661 -6.16 4.03 -13.04
N GLN A 662 -5.76 3.92 -11.76
CA GLN A 662 -4.50 3.29 -11.37
C GLN A 662 -4.65 2.47 -10.10
N PHE A 663 -3.91 1.37 -10.02
CA PHE A 663 -3.66 0.66 -8.78
C PHE A 663 -2.16 0.41 -8.60
N ASN A 664 -1.53 1.16 -7.68
CA ASN A 664 -0.08 1.15 -7.49
C ASN A 664 0.65 1.44 -8.81
N THR A 665 1.51 0.55 -9.29
CA THR A 665 2.22 0.71 -10.56
C THR A 665 1.39 0.27 -11.77
N THR A 666 0.27 -0.43 -11.56
CA THR A 666 -0.64 -0.83 -12.63
C THR A 666 -1.47 0.37 -13.04
N ILE A 667 -1.27 0.81 -14.27
CA ILE A 667 -2.04 1.89 -14.88
C ILE A 667 -3.08 1.24 -15.77
N TYR A 668 -4.37 1.48 -15.52
CA TYR A 668 -5.47 0.96 -16.34
C TYR A 668 -5.76 1.89 -17.52
N ASP A 669 -5.72 3.20 -17.25
CA ASP A 669 -5.90 4.27 -18.23
C ASP A 669 -4.97 5.46 -17.89
N LEU A 670 -4.64 6.27 -18.89
CA LEU A 670 -3.81 7.46 -18.75
C LEU A 670 -4.58 8.67 -18.23
N ASP A 671 -5.91 8.61 -18.23
CA ASP A 671 -6.78 9.64 -17.71
C ASP A 671 -6.87 9.58 -16.17
N ASP A 672 -6.89 10.76 -15.54
CA ASP A 672 -7.30 10.99 -14.14
C ASP A 672 -8.51 11.91 -14.14
N ARG A 673 -9.69 11.29 -14.15
CA ARG A 673 -10.96 12.00 -14.23
C ARG A 673 -11.15 12.90 -13.02
N PHE A 674 -10.78 12.47 -11.82
CA PHE A 674 -11.03 13.24 -10.60
C PHE A 674 -10.21 14.53 -10.52
N ARG A 675 -9.04 14.56 -11.17
CA ARG A 675 -8.19 15.76 -11.23
C ARG A 675 -8.28 16.47 -12.58
N GLY A 676 -9.11 15.95 -13.48
CA GLY A 676 -9.35 16.55 -14.78
C GLY A 676 -8.18 16.42 -15.74
N VAL A 677 -7.27 15.48 -15.54
CA VAL A 677 -6.09 15.30 -16.40
C VAL A 677 -6.38 14.20 -17.41
N TYR A 678 -6.26 14.49 -18.71
CA TYR A 678 -6.62 13.57 -19.78
C TYR A 678 -5.49 13.42 -20.80
N GLY A 679 -5.32 12.23 -21.37
CA GLY A 679 -4.39 11.94 -22.46
C GLY A 679 -2.93 11.77 -22.04
N GLY A 680 -2.61 11.82 -20.74
CA GLY A 680 -1.24 11.60 -20.26
C GLY A 680 -1.05 11.88 -18.79
N ARG A 681 0.06 11.37 -18.24
CA ARG A 681 0.39 11.41 -16.81
C ARG A 681 1.66 12.21 -16.50
N LYS A 682 2.32 12.75 -17.53
CA LYS A 682 3.52 13.59 -17.40
C LYS A 682 3.12 15.03 -17.07
N VAL A 683 2.56 15.22 -15.88
CA VAL A 683 2.08 16.52 -15.39
C VAL A 683 2.56 16.81 -13.97
N LEU A 684 2.61 18.08 -13.61
CA LEU A 684 2.74 18.57 -12.24
C LEU A 684 1.54 19.44 -11.89
N LEU A 685 0.87 19.10 -10.80
CA LEU A 685 -0.19 19.92 -10.21
C LEU A 685 0.46 20.94 -9.28
N VAL A 686 0.32 22.23 -9.61
CA VAL A 686 1.06 23.33 -8.97
C VAL A 686 0.11 24.45 -8.56
N ASN A 687 0.37 25.08 -7.42
CA ASN A 687 -0.40 26.24 -7.00
C ASN A 687 -0.22 27.37 -8.04
N PRO A 688 -1.30 27.99 -8.56
CA PRO A 688 -1.18 29.05 -9.55
C PRO A 688 -0.30 30.23 -9.12
N ASP A 689 -0.31 30.58 -7.83
CA ASP A 689 0.55 31.65 -7.29
C ASP A 689 2.03 31.24 -7.30
N ASP A 690 2.33 29.94 -7.14
CA ASP A 690 3.70 29.43 -7.26
C ASP A 690 4.20 29.43 -8.70
N ILE A 691 3.33 29.16 -9.69
CA ILE A 691 3.67 29.28 -11.12
C ILE A 691 4.12 30.71 -11.42
N VAL A 692 3.33 31.70 -10.97
CA VAL A 692 3.65 33.13 -11.13
C VAL A 692 4.91 33.51 -10.36
N ARG A 693 5.02 33.09 -9.09
CA ARG A 693 6.16 33.39 -8.22
C ARG A 693 7.49 32.86 -8.77
N LEU A 694 7.46 31.75 -9.51
CA LEU A 694 8.64 31.15 -10.14
C LEU A 694 8.90 31.67 -11.56
N GLY A 695 8.07 32.58 -12.08
CA GLY A 695 8.23 33.13 -13.43
C GLY A 695 7.95 32.11 -14.54
N LEU A 696 7.13 31.10 -14.26
CA LEU A 696 6.73 30.05 -15.20
C LEU A 696 5.35 30.36 -15.78
N ALA A 697 4.95 29.60 -16.81
CA ALA A 697 3.64 29.73 -17.44
C ALA A 697 2.81 28.45 -17.28
N GLU A 698 1.50 28.61 -17.07
CA GLU A 698 0.53 27.52 -17.12
C GLU A 698 0.66 26.74 -18.44
N GLY A 699 0.68 25.41 -18.35
CA GLY A 699 0.83 24.54 -19.52
C GLY A 699 2.24 24.43 -20.09
N ALA A 700 3.24 25.14 -19.55
CA ALA A 700 4.63 25.00 -19.96
C ALA A 700 5.18 23.61 -19.59
N LEU A 701 6.13 23.12 -20.38
CA LEU A 701 6.93 21.93 -20.05
C LEU A 701 8.12 22.35 -19.17
N VAL A 702 8.33 21.61 -18.09
CA VAL A 702 9.43 21.82 -17.16
C VAL A 702 10.21 20.54 -16.90
N ASP A 703 11.48 20.71 -16.59
CA ASP A 703 12.32 19.69 -15.99
C ASP A 703 12.30 19.87 -14.48
N VAL A 704 12.17 18.76 -13.77
CA VAL A 704 12.12 18.74 -12.31
C VAL A 704 13.41 18.14 -11.81
N HIS A 705 14.14 18.89 -10.99
CA HIS A 705 15.41 18.48 -10.41
C HIS A 705 15.24 18.20 -8.92
N GLY A 706 15.68 17.02 -8.47
CA GLY A 706 15.79 16.73 -7.05
C GLY A 706 16.85 17.61 -6.39
N VAL A 707 16.56 18.10 -5.19
CA VAL A 707 17.51 18.87 -4.39
C VAL A 707 17.98 18.00 -3.23
N THR A 708 19.21 17.49 -3.36
CA THR A 708 19.86 16.62 -2.37
C THR A 708 21.32 16.99 -2.17
N ASP A 709 21.84 16.69 -0.99
CA ASP A 709 23.23 16.97 -0.61
C ASP A 709 24.19 15.79 -0.92
N ASP A 710 23.71 14.75 -1.60
CA ASP A 710 24.46 13.51 -1.90
C ASP A 710 25.30 13.58 -3.19
N GLY A 711 25.31 14.73 -3.87
CA GLY A 711 26.05 14.93 -5.13
C GLY A 711 25.48 14.20 -6.34
N LEU A 712 24.32 13.53 -6.20
CA LEU A 712 23.68 12.78 -7.29
C LEU A 712 22.63 13.64 -7.99
N VAL A 713 22.71 13.68 -9.33
CA VAL A 713 21.74 14.41 -10.14
C VAL A 713 20.51 13.54 -10.38
N ARG A 714 19.34 14.04 -9.97
CA ARG A 714 18.04 13.40 -10.21
C ARG A 714 17.16 14.35 -11.00
N THR A 715 16.72 13.93 -12.18
CA THR A 715 15.90 14.76 -13.07
C THR A 715 14.77 13.96 -13.67
N VAL A 716 13.58 14.55 -13.73
CA VAL A 716 12.47 14.07 -14.56
C VAL A 716 12.10 15.18 -15.54
N ALA A 717 12.31 14.91 -16.82
CA ALA A 717 12.12 15.89 -17.88
C ALA A 717 10.69 15.92 -18.43
N GLY A 718 10.32 17.08 -19.00
CA GLY A 718 9.13 17.24 -19.84
C GLY A 718 7.80 17.05 -19.13
N LEU A 719 7.67 17.53 -17.88
CA LEU A 719 6.41 17.53 -17.14
C LEU A 719 5.62 18.80 -17.46
N LYS A 720 4.33 18.66 -17.82
CA LYS A 720 3.45 19.81 -18.09
C LYS A 720 2.92 20.41 -16.79
N LEU A 721 3.06 21.72 -16.62
CA LEU A 721 2.47 22.44 -15.48
C LEU A 721 0.96 22.56 -15.62
N VAL A 722 0.24 22.20 -14.57
CA VAL A 722 -1.22 22.33 -14.46
C VAL A 722 -1.54 23.02 -13.14
N GLY A 723 -2.19 24.17 -13.22
CA GLY A 723 -2.69 24.93 -12.09
C GLY A 723 -3.70 24.12 -11.30
N TYR A 724 -3.46 23.95 -10.00
CA TYR A 724 -4.30 23.16 -9.12
C TYR A 724 -4.29 23.71 -7.70
N GLU A 725 -5.39 23.51 -6.96
CA GLU A 725 -5.51 23.93 -5.56
C GLU A 725 -4.68 23.02 -4.64
N VAL A 726 -3.38 23.26 -4.60
CA VAL A 726 -2.40 22.68 -3.68
C VAL A 726 -1.88 23.77 -2.73
N PRO A 727 -1.45 23.43 -1.50
CA PRO A 727 -0.88 24.42 -0.58
C PRO A 727 0.35 25.11 -1.19
N PRO A 728 0.52 26.43 -1.02
CA PRO A 728 1.70 27.13 -1.52
C PRO A 728 3.01 26.50 -1.03
N GLY A 729 3.98 26.38 -1.93
CA GLY A 729 5.26 25.70 -1.73
C GLY A 729 5.19 24.17 -1.89
N CYS A 730 4.02 23.60 -2.20
CA CYS A 730 3.84 22.18 -2.45
C CYS A 730 3.40 21.92 -3.90
N ILE A 731 3.82 20.79 -4.47
CA ILE A 731 3.39 20.34 -5.80
C ILE A 731 3.10 18.84 -5.79
N ALA A 732 2.20 18.39 -6.66
CA ALA A 732 1.87 16.98 -6.80
C ALA A 732 2.30 16.44 -8.17
N GLY A 733 2.84 15.23 -8.18
CA GLY A 733 3.15 14.49 -9.40
C GLY A 733 2.68 13.04 -9.29
N TYR A 734 2.49 12.37 -10.41
CA TYR A 734 2.03 10.98 -10.39
C TYR A 734 3.16 10.01 -9.97
N TYR A 735 2.77 9.03 -9.16
CA TYR A 735 3.52 7.81 -8.93
C TYR A 735 3.21 6.83 -10.07
N PRO A 736 4.18 6.09 -10.63
CA PRO A 736 5.62 6.12 -10.33
C PRO A 736 6.43 7.11 -11.20
N GLU A 737 5.78 7.99 -11.98
CA GLU A 737 6.43 8.94 -12.89
C GLU A 737 7.51 9.79 -12.19
N CYS A 738 7.27 10.18 -10.94
CA CYS A 738 8.19 11.00 -10.14
C CYS A 738 9.15 10.19 -9.23
N ASN A 739 9.09 8.85 -9.23
CA ASN A 739 10.01 8.04 -8.41
C ASN A 739 11.51 8.27 -8.68
N PRO A 740 11.96 8.61 -9.91
CA PRO A 740 13.37 8.97 -10.14
C PRO A 740 13.86 10.18 -9.32
N LEU A 741 12.95 11.02 -8.81
CA LEU A 741 13.29 12.17 -7.97
C LEU A 741 13.44 11.80 -6.50
N LEU A 742 12.94 10.63 -6.08
CA LEU A 742 12.99 10.18 -4.69
C LEU A 742 14.33 9.49 -4.41
N PRO A 743 15.22 10.08 -3.60
CA PRO A 743 16.49 9.44 -3.23
C PRO A 743 16.22 8.18 -2.42
N LEU A 744 17.05 7.15 -2.61
CA LEU A 744 16.96 5.92 -1.80
C LEU A 744 17.14 6.21 -0.31
N GLU A 745 18.01 7.15 0.04
CA GLU A 745 18.33 7.56 1.42
C GLU A 745 17.27 8.49 2.04
N HIS A 746 16.30 8.96 1.24
CA HIS A 746 15.18 9.77 1.71
C HIS A 746 14.02 8.88 2.13
N HIS A 747 14.15 8.30 3.32
CA HIS A 747 13.16 7.41 3.94
C HIS A 747 12.90 7.78 5.40
N ALA A 748 11.83 7.25 5.98
CA ALA A 748 11.49 7.37 7.39
C ALA A 748 12.65 6.87 8.27
N LEU A 749 12.96 7.62 9.34
CA LEU A 749 14.16 7.38 10.16
C LEU A 749 14.18 5.99 10.81
N GLU A 750 13.05 5.51 11.31
CA GLU A 750 12.98 4.26 12.09
C GLU A 750 12.44 3.06 11.31
N SER A 751 11.56 3.31 10.34
CA SER A 751 10.88 2.26 9.57
C SER A 751 11.46 2.05 8.17
N MET A 752 12.32 2.97 7.71
CA MET A 752 12.88 2.98 6.35
C MET A 752 11.85 3.01 5.20
N VAL A 753 10.61 3.44 5.49
CA VAL A 753 9.61 3.70 4.43
C VAL A 753 10.06 4.88 3.58
N PRO A 754 10.15 4.78 2.24
CA PRO A 754 10.54 5.91 1.40
C PRO A 754 9.65 7.14 1.60
N ALA A 755 10.26 8.32 1.76
CA ALA A 755 9.56 9.56 2.11
C ALA A 755 9.02 10.28 0.86
N ALA A 756 8.12 9.59 0.15
CA ALA A 756 7.58 10.00 -1.16
C ALA A 756 6.58 11.18 -1.11
N LYS A 757 6.31 11.74 0.07
CA LYS A 757 5.31 12.78 0.29
C LYS A 757 5.90 14.14 0.67
N ALA A 758 7.23 14.27 0.69
CA ALA A 758 7.93 15.54 0.91
C ALA A 758 9.33 15.52 0.29
N ILE A 759 9.40 15.47 -1.04
CA ILE A 759 10.65 15.48 -1.82
C ILE A 759 11.01 16.93 -2.15
N ALA A 760 12.22 17.37 -1.82
CA ALA A 760 12.69 18.70 -2.18
C ALA A 760 13.04 18.74 -3.68
N VAL A 761 12.43 19.66 -4.43
CA VAL A 761 12.65 19.80 -5.88
C VAL A 761 12.72 21.25 -6.34
N ARG A 762 13.39 21.47 -7.47
CA ARG A 762 13.43 22.72 -8.22
C ARG A 762 12.87 22.50 -9.63
N LEU A 763 12.16 23.50 -10.15
CA LEU A 763 11.65 23.51 -11.52
C LEU A 763 12.57 24.34 -12.42
N ALA A 764 12.82 23.86 -13.63
CA ALA A 764 13.47 24.61 -14.70
C ALA A 764 12.63 24.49 -15.98
N PRO A 765 12.61 25.52 -16.86
CA PRO A 765 12.06 25.36 -18.20
C PRO A 765 12.70 24.15 -18.90
N ALA A 766 11.90 23.33 -19.59
CA ALA A 766 12.41 22.14 -20.25
C ALA A 766 13.55 22.50 -21.22
N ALA A 767 14.65 21.74 -21.17
CA ALA A 767 15.70 21.86 -22.20
C ALA A 767 15.10 21.45 -23.56
N GLY A 768 15.14 22.37 -24.53
CA GLY A 768 14.59 22.17 -25.87
C GLY A 768 15.32 21.14 -26.72
#